data_AF-A0A6B0VGI0-F1
#
_entry.id   AF-A0A6B0VGI0-F1
#
_cell.length_a   1.000
_cell.length_b   1.000
_cell.length_c   1.000
_cell.angle_alpha   90.00
_cell.angle_beta   90.00
_cell.angle_gamma   90.00
#
_symmetry.space_group_name_H-M   'P 1'
#
loop_
_entity.id
_entity.type
_entity.pdbx_description
1 polymer ?
#
loop_
_entity_poly.entity_id
_entity_poly.type
_entity_poly.pdbx_seq_one_letter_code
_entity_poly.pdbx_strand_id
1 'polypeptide(L)'
;MCTGTCAYVARKDTPEAWHGDDPEQWVLDQSPDRGGLGTTVWRCPHPPIDFDGDGESGSENEGDGNDTDSPDKRLCVFHTDPDELPDDIDEKAALLNAIESAEVASTSDADRPEHRGQFVGATFGALDVSAATIGADEKRDLRFDHAVFRGGERGVTFTETTFRTRGERPISFAGSTFVAEGEGEISFDEATFVTEGGGDIVFDDAQFLAEGKGSVRFDGASFTTRGNGDVLFRETSVAAGGDVSFTDATFLTDGEGMVWFHEATVTAGGEQGVTFDGATFATENDGNVYFDSAGFTSEGDGDLSFENTTFATGGTGMVSFYDTAFTTEESGTISFKNAGFAADGDGNLSFNAAEFTTEGSGPVQFPHATFTTADDRNGDVTFVGAAFVTENDENVSFHNATFDPRGTGTVSFDEATFAANRKISFGETTFTAGNEETVSFEGATFTAVKRIFFDDATVSATDEGTVSFGDGTFTTREEQDISFDETTFTAEDEGHLSFSEATFATEGEGDVSFADVTVATESAGRMSFDRAVFTAERNSRLRFEDATVTGYVTFEEAAFNLEASFVDSRFDASTEISFAKAAFRSACAFTASEWERGTFDFTGVSFRRKPDFLGEETASEKPDASELRTGDVTRERKPVFGDAVDFSEATFSAGVDFSETEFPAETSFERATLSNANFSGTDLTGSESASAATFDSADLTGADLSGAILAGTSFEGARLSRAELLDANLIGAELYGALLGNARINRNTQFWPETKSKGTIRTLVDPPEPALRESRLRRIKTAFRRGTLPYCTYDPRYDRDTKGGAADENADQPAKSTQSTGSGTHSSNGAAETEAAELEKAAATYGILESLARDNSLPRLASECFLSRKDIQLRQYRRESNWQMVLRSIVPSVVARYGESPWRVLGTGMLTVVVCGLAYWAFDLIERAGGSGEPITMFDGLYFSALTFTTLGYGDFTPTSRGGQVLAIAETASGVILLAILVFVFGRRATR
;
A
#
# COMPACT_ATOMS: atom_id res chain seq x y z
N MET A 1 46.25 -63.68 -50.14
CA MET A 1 46.79 -63.54 -48.78
C MET A 1 47.25 -62.10 -48.60
N CYS A 2 46.34 -61.27 -48.12
CA CYS A 2 46.68 -60.09 -47.33
C CYS A 2 45.85 -60.27 -46.06
N THR A 3 46.54 -60.48 -44.94
CA THR A 3 45.97 -60.61 -43.60
C THR A 3 46.40 -59.35 -42.87
N GLY A 4 45.49 -58.41 -42.72
CA GLY A 4 45.71 -57.07 -42.18
C GLY A 4 44.51 -56.20 -42.55
N THR A 5 43.90 -55.58 -41.55
CA THR A 5 42.64 -54.84 -41.68
C THR A 5 42.88 -53.40 -42.14
N CYS A 6 42.22 -53.01 -43.24
CA CYS A 6 42.01 -51.62 -43.64
C CYS A 6 40.55 -51.52 -44.12
N ALA A 7 39.83 -50.50 -43.64
CA ALA A 7 38.43 -50.28 -44.00
C ALA A 7 38.31 -49.70 -45.42
N TYR A 8 37.24 -50.06 -46.13
CA TYR A 8 36.94 -49.60 -47.49
C TYR A 8 35.44 -49.74 -47.74
N VAL A 9 34.80 -48.73 -48.34
CA VAL A 9 33.46 -48.83 -48.95
C VAL A 9 33.53 -48.21 -50.34
N ALA A 10 32.91 -48.85 -51.32
CA ALA A 10 33.08 -48.57 -52.75
C ALA A 10 31.74 -48.60 -53.49
N ARG A 11 31.68 -48.02 -54.69
CA ARG A 11 30.58 -48.23 -55.65
C ARG A 11 30.94 -49.12 -56.84
N LYS A 12 29.89 -49.53 -57.55
CA LYS A 12 29.53 -50.94 -57.70
C LYS A 12 30.13 -51.66 -58.92
N ASP A 13 30.80 -50.94 -59.83
CA ASP A 13 31.05 -51.42 -61.20
C ASP A 13 32.53 -51.44 -61.66
N THR A 14 33.38 -50.44 -61.32
CA THR A 14 34.80 -50.37 -61.78
C THR A 14 35.73 -49.62 -60.81
N PRO A 15 36.66 -50.28 -60.09
CA PRO A 15 37.49 -49.63 -59.05
C PRO A 15 38.79 -48.94 -59.52
N GLU A 16 39.12 -48.94 -60.82
CA GLU A 16 40.46 -48.58 -61.31
C GLU A 16 40.55 -47.16 -61.94
N ALA A 17 39.50 -46.33 -61.82
CA ALA A 17 39.33 -45.15 -62.68
C ALA A 17 38.80 -43.88 -61.97
N TRP A 18 39.39 -43.48 -60.84
CA TRP A 18 39.16 -42.14 -60.27
C TRP A 18 40.44 -41.29 -60.23
N HIS A 19 40.34 -40.09 -60.83
CA HIS A 19 41.36 -39.05 -60.93
C HIS A 19 40.61 -37.71 -61.11
N GLY A 20 40.57 -36.84 -60.10
CA GLY A 20 39.96 -35.49 -60.17
C GLY A 20 39.18 -35.10 -58.91
N ASP A 21 39.15 -33.80 -58.60
CA ASP A 21 39.01 -33.24 -57.23
C ASP A 21 38.22 -31.90 -57.18
N ASP A 22 37.99 -31.34 -55.95
CA ASP A 22 37.50 -29.98 -55.54
C ASP A 22 35.98 -29.73 -55.36
N PRO A 23 35.46 -28.99 -54.33
CA PRO A 23 36.09 -28.25 -53.23
C PRO A 23 35.54 -28.49 -51.80
N GLU A 24 35.12 -29.71 -51.45
CA GLU A 24 34.43 -30.00 -50.16
C GLU A 24 35.29 -30.72 -49.10
N GLN A 25 36.62 -30.76 -49.27
CA GLN A 25 37.56 -31.22 -48.24
C GLN A 25 38.46 -30.09 -47.71
N TRP A 26 37.95 -28.85 -47.62
CA TRP A 26 38.77 -27.72 -47.18
C TRP A 26 39.28 -27.97 -45.73
N VAL A 27 40.61 -28.03 -45.47
CA VAL A 27 41.32 -28.32 -44.18
C VAL A 27 41.95 -27.10 -43.50
N LEU A 28 41.86 -27.10 -42.17
CA LEU A 28 42.25 -26.07 -41.20
C LEU A 28 43.74 -25.55 -41.25
N ASP A 29 44.01 -24.25 -40.91
CA ASP A 29 45.32 -23.51 -40.84
C ASP A 29 45.59 -22.48 -39.66
N GLN A 30 45.29 -22.80 -38.37
CA GLN A 30 45.72 -22.18 -37.05
C GLN A 30 45.27 -20.75 -36.59
N SER A 31 45.27 -20.31 -35.30
CA SER A 31 45.53 -20.92 -33.95
C SER A 31 44.92 -20.06 -32.77
N PRO A 32 44.85 -20.56 -31.50
CA PRO A 32 44.04 -20.02 -30.38
C PRO A 32 44.79 -19.19 -29.30
N ASP A 33 44.04 -18.61 -28.35
CA ASP A 33 44.52 -18.27 -26.99
C ASP A 33 43.35 -18.17 -25.96
N ARG A 34 43.31 -19.10 -24.98
CA ARG A 34 42.28 -19.29 -23.92
C ARG A 34 40.86 -19.72 -24.38
N GLY A 35 40.54 -20.97 -24.72
CA GLY A 35 41.30 -22.23 -24.73
C GLY A 35 40.52 -23.36 -24.05
N GLY A 36 40.08 -24.44 -24.72
CA GLY A 36 40.01 -24.75 -26.16
C GLY A 36 38.60 -25.23 -26.55
N LEU A 37 38.29 -25.77 -27.74
CA LEU A 37 39.11 -26.23 -28.87
C LEU A 37 39.67 -25.07 -29.72
N GLY A 38 40.89 -25.19 -30.22
CA GLY A 38 41.51 -24.17 -31.07
C GLY A 38 41.16 -24.33 -32.55
N THR A 39 40.47 -23.35 -33.12
CA THR A 39 40.19 -23.27 -34.56
C THR A 39 41.43 -23.01 -35.39
N THR A 40 41.28 -23.28 -36.70
CA THR A 40 42.36 -23.45 -37.66
C THR A 40 41.62 -23.33 -39.04
N VAL A 41 42.00 -22.48 -40.02
CA VAL A 41 41.15 -22.10 -41.23
C VAL A 41 41.24 -23.01 -42.49
N TRP A 42 40.12 -23.41 -43.12
CA TRP A 42 39.94 -24.46 -44.17
C TRP A 42 40.58 -24.26 -45.61
N ARG A 43 41.08 -25.32 -46.34
CA ARG A 43 41.60 -25.41 -47.78
C ARG A 43 41.63 -26.77 -48.55
N CYS A 44 41.21 -26.85 -49.85
CA CYS A 44 41.24 -28.06 -50.73
C CYS A 44 41.34 -27.83 -52.29
N PRO A 45 41.20 -28.84 -53.19
CA PRO A 45 42.30 -29.41 -53.96
C PRO A 45 42.33 -29.13 -55.49
N HIS A 46 43.51 -28.68 -55.94
CA HIS A 46 44.12 -28.86 -57.28
C HIS A 46 43.78 -27.83 -58.39
N PRO A 47 44.79 -27.40 -59.17
CA PRO A 47 44.97 -27.95 -60.53
C PRO A 47 46.47 -28.04 -60.96
N PRO A 48 46.81 -28.27 -62.25
CA PRO A 48 47.03 -29.58 -62.86
C PRO A 48 48.50 -29.89 -63.23
N ILE A 49 48.81 -31.19 -63.41
CA ILE A 49 49.78 -31.83 -64.34
C ILE A 49 51.17 -31.18 -64.58
N ASP A 50 52.22 -32.00 -64.34
CA ASP A 50 53.61 -31.97 -64.86
C ASP A 50 54.23 -30.64 -65.34
N PHE A 51 55.36 -30.26 -64.74
CA PHE A 51 56.46 -29.67 -65.52
C PHE A 51 57.85 -30.08 -65.01
N ASP A 52 58.69 -30.53 -65.95
CA ASP A 52 60.12 -30.85 -65.77
C ASP A 52 60.96 -29.65 -65.30
N GLY A 53 62.12 -29.95 -64.68
CA GLY A 53 63.36 -29.26 -65.04
C GLY A 53 64.17 -28.58 -63.94
N ASP A 54 65.35 -29.16 -63.67
CA ASP A 54 66.66 -28.50 -63.46
C ASP A 54 66.81 -27.27 -62.52
N GLY A 55 67.63 -27.39 -61.47
CA GLY A 55 68.14 -26.22 -60.73
C GLY A 55 69.04 -26.52 -59.52
N GLU A 56 70.36 -26.56 -59.74
CA GLU A 56 71.40 -26.85 -58.74
C GLU A 56 71.49 -25.91 -57.50
N SER A 57 72.18 -26.44 -56.48
CA SER A 57 72.87 -25.83 -55.30
C SER A 57 72.13 -26.01 -53.97
N GLY A 58 72.65 -26.75 -52.98
CA GLY A 58 73.95 -26.63 -52.30
C GLY A 58 73.68 -25.99 -50.92
N SER A 59 74.10 -26.52 -49.77
CA SER A 59 75.17 -27.48 -49.47
C SER A 59 75.01 -28.17 -48.10
N GLU A 60 75.41 -29.44 -48.04
CA GLU A 60 76.14 -30.08 -46.92
C GLU A 60 75.72 -29.78 -45.46
N ASN A 61 75.06 -30.77 -44.83
CA ASN A 61 75.71 -31.47 -43.71
C ASN A 61 75.16 -32.90 -43.55
N GLU A 62 76.04 -33.90 -43.51
CA GLU A 62 75.67 -35.32 -43.39
C GLU A 62 75.41 -35.72 -41.92
N GLY A 63 74.43 -36.60 -41.73
CA GLY A 63 74.04 -37.17 -40.45
C GLY A 63 73.09 -38.35 -40.65
N ASP A 64 73.59 -39.42 -41.29
CA ASP A 64 72.80 -40.58 -41.70
C ASP A 64 71.99 -41.21 -40.56
N GLY A 65 70.68 -41.34 -40.79
CA GLY A 65 69.72 -41.93 -39.84
C GLY A 65 68.48 -42.57 -40.45
N ASN A 66 68.35 -42.56 -41.79
CA ASN A 66 67.40 -43.36 -42.59
C ASN A 66 65.96 -43.46 -42.06
N ASP A 67 65.16 -42.43 -42.31
CA ASP A 67 63.75 -42.63 -42.69
C ASP A 67 63.44 -41.82 -43.95
N THR A 68 63.03 -42.52 -45.00
CA THR A 68 62.48 -41.91 -46.21
C THR A 68 61.03 -41.57 -45.96
N ASP A 69 60.82 -40.41 -45.34
CA ASP A 69 59.53 -39.80 -45.13
C ASP A 69 58.87 -39.55 -46.51
N SER A 70 57.92 -40.41 -46.87
CA SER A 70 57.20 -40.35 -48.15
C SER A 70 55.88 -39.61 -47.89
N PRO A 71 55.72 -38.36 -48.37
CA PRO A 71 54.71 -37.44 -47.84
C PRO A 71 53.33 -37.65 -48.48
N ASP A 72 52.78 -38.87 -48.44
CA ASP A 72 51.61 -39.23 -49.29
C ASP A 72 50.67 -40.31 -48.70
N LYS A 73 50.44 -40.31 -47.38
CA LYS A 73 49.35 -41.10 -46.75
C LYS A 73 48.61 -40.34 -45.66
N ARG A 74 47.75 -39.40 -46.07
CA ARG A 74 46.65 -38.91 -45.25
C ARG A 74 45.47 -39.88 -45.43
N LEU A 75 44.99 -40.46 -44.33
CA LEU A 75 43.81 -41.33 -44.35
C LEU A 75 42.58 -40.48 -43.97
N CYS A 76 41.69 -40.29 -44.94
CA CYS A 76 40.34 -39.79 -44.74
C CYS A 76 39.36 -40.91 -45.10
N VAL A 77 38.29 -41.05 -44.33
CA VAL A 77 37.13 -41.94 -44.56
C VAL A 77 35.95 -41.13 -43.98
N PHE A 78 34.86 -40.82 -44.68
CA PHE A 78 34.05 -41.64 -45.59
C PHE A 78 33.79 -41.00 -46.97
N HIS A 79 32.92 -41.62 -47.77
CA HIS A 79 32.66 -41.23 -49.16
C HIS A 79 31.19 -41.44 -49.58
N THR A 80 30.74 -40.51 -50.44
CA THR A 80 29.51 -40.47 -51.24
C THR A 80 28.16 -40.24 -50.54
N ASP A 81 27.32 -39.46 -51.22
CA ASP A 81 25.96 -39.03 -50.86
C ASP A 81 25.02 -40.24 -50.63
N PRO A 82 24.18 -40.25 -49.57
CA PRO A 82 23.21 -41.31 -49.30
C PRO A 82 22.19 -41.54 -50.42
N ASP A 83 21.76 -40.51 -51.16
CA ASP A 83 20.84 -40.64 -52.31
C ASP A 83 21.39 -41.52 -53.44
N GLU A 84 22.70 -41.74 -53.40
CA GLU A 84 23.48 -42.35 -54.45
C GLU A 84 23.94 -43.77 -54.00
N LEU A 85 23.77 -44.13 -52.70
CA LEU A 85 24.05 -45.45 -52.14
C LEU A 85 22.98 -46.47 -52.59
N PRO A 86 23.36 -47.70 -52.99
CA PRO A 86 22.37 -48.71 -53.36
C PRO A 86 21.71 -49.33 -52.12
N ASP A 87 20.39 -49.59 -52.19
CA ASP A 87 19.51 -50.16 -51.14
C ASP A 87 19.99 -51.45 -50.44
N ASP A 88 21.10 -52.05 -50.88
CA ASP A 88 21.68 -53.29 -50.35
C ASP A 88 22.87 -53.09 -49.38
N ILE A 89 23.21 -51.84 -49.02
CA ILE A 89 24.20 -51.52 -47.99
C ILE A 89 23.50 -51.29 -46.64
N ASP A 90 23.86 -52.10 -45.65
CA ASP A 90 23.43 -51.95 -44.26
C ASP A 90 24.36 -50.94 -43.55
N GLU A 91 23.93 -49.68 -43.47
CA GLU A 91 24.71 -48.59 -42.87
C GLU A 91 24.92 -48.75 -41.36
N LYS A 92 23.92 -49.31 -40.66
CA LYS A 92 24.04 -49.70 -39.24
C LYS A 92 25.16 -50.71 -39.07
N ALA A 93 25.21 -51.75 -39.90
CA ALA A 93 26.31 -52.71 -39.90
C ALA A 93 27.63 -52.04 -40.31
N ALA A 94 27.66 -51.08 -41.22
CA ALA A 94 28.88 -50.37 -41.61
C ALA A 94 29.46 -49.53 -40.45
N LEU A 95 28.61 -48.78 -39.74
CA LEU A 95 28.97 -48.00 -38.54
C LEU A 95 29.52 -48.93 -37.44
N LEU A 96 28.78 -49.98 -37.09
CA LEU A 96 29.19 -50.93 -36.05
C LEU A 96 30.49 -51.68 -36.41
N ASN A 97 30.65 -52.12 -37.66
CA ASN A 97 31.90 -52.75 -38.11
C ASN A 97 33.09 -51.77 -38.10
N ALA A 98 32.88 -50.49 -38.41
CA ALA A 98 33.94 -49.48 -38.32
C ALA A 98 34.46 -49.36 -36.87
N ILE A 99 33.55 -49.36 -35.90
CA ILE A 99 33.86 -49.30 -34.46
C ILE A 99 34.51 -50.60 -33.96
N GLU A 100 33.91 -51.78 -34.23
CA GLU A 100 34.48 -53.08 -33.84
C GLU A 100 35.88 -53.31 -34.45
N SER A 101 36.09 -52.90 -35.70
CA SER A 101 37.40 -53.02 -36.36
C SER A 101 38.49 -52.14 -35.72
N ALA A 102 38.09 -51.06 -35.03
CA ALA A 102 38.99 -50.24 -34.24
C ALA A 102 39.39 -50.91 -32.91
N GLU A 103 38.49 -51.67 -32.27
CA GLU A 103 38.78 -52.42 -31.04
C GLU A 103 39.66 -53.65 -31.24
N VAL A 104 39.43 -54.45 -32.29
CA VAL A 104 40.03 -55.79 -32.45
C VAL A 104 41.52 -55.75 -32.83
N ALA A 105 42.00 -54.64 -33.37
CA ALA A 105 43.35 -54.49 -33.94
C ALA A 105 44.48 -54.32 -32.90
N SER A 106 44.54 -55.22 -31.92
CA SER A 106 45.73 -55.40 -31.08
C SER A 106 46.84 -56.14 -31.86
N THR A 107 48.09 -55.70 -31.68
CA THR A 107 49.32 -56.31 -32.24
C THR A 107 49.59 -56.12 -33.75
N SER A 108 50.07 -54.94 -34.17
CA SER A 108 51.45 -54.77 -34.73
C SER A 108 51.69 -53.52 -35.61
N ASP A 109 50.66 -52.85 -36.13
CA ASP A 109 50.84 -51.57 -36.85
C ASP A 109 50.77 -50.37 -35.89
N ALA A 110 51.78 -49.49 -35.97
CA ALA A 110 52.08 -48.49 -34.94
C ALA A 110 51.83 -47.02 -35.35
N ASP A 111 51.45 -46.77 -36.60
CA ASP A 111 51.34 -45.41 -37.14
C ASP A 111 49.91 -44.85 -36.97
N ARG A 112 49.69 -44.20 -35.82
CA ARG A 112 48.54 -43.33 -35.45
C ARG A 112 47.22 -44.01 -35.05
N PRO A 113 47.13 -44.59 -33.83
CA PRO A 113 45.86 -45.04 -33.26
C PRO A 113 44.86 -43.90 -32.96
N GLU A 114 45.33 -42.65 -32.80
CA GLU A 114 44.53 -41.48 -32.39
C GLU A 114 43.39 -41.08 -33.35
N HIS A 115 43.45 -41.50 -34.62
CA HIS A 115 42.43 -41.17 -35.63
C HIS A 115 41.30 -42.21 -35.76
N ARG A 116 41.24 -43.20 -34.87
CA ARG A 116 40.22 -44.28 -34.93
C ARG A 116 39.04 -43.96 -34.01
N GLY A 117 37.84 -43.90 -34.58
CA GLY A 117 36.62 -43.43 -33.89
C GLY A 117 36.23 -41.99 -34.26
N GLN A 118 36.91 -41.39 -35.23
CA GLN A 118 36.62 -40.05 -35.77
C GLN A 118 35.87 -40.19 -37.11
N PHE A 119 34.62 -39.73 -37.16
CA PHE A 119 33.73 -39.74 -38.32
C PHE A 119 33.59 -38.33 -38.90
N VAL A 120 34.72 -37.75 -39.33
CA VAL A 120 34.75 -36.35 -39.77
C VAL A 120 34.10 -36.18 -41.14
N GLY A 121 33.06 -35.36 -41.25
CA GLY A 121 32.34 -35.12 -42.51
C GLY A 121 31.59 -36.34 -43.05
N ALA A 122 31.29 -37.33 -42.22
CA ALA A 122 30.61 -38.55 -42.64
C ALA A 122 29.10 -38.31 -42.81
N THR A 123 28.51 -38.79 -43.90
CA THR A 123 27.05 -38.79 -44.08
C THR A 123 26.48 -40.18 -43.88
N PHE A 124 25.42 -40.28 -43.08
CA PHE A 124 24.57 -41.44 -42.85
C PHE A 124 23.18 -41.13 -43.39
N GLY A 125 22.50 -42.13 -43.97
CA GLY A 125 21.10 -42.08 -44.34
C GLY A 125 20.18 -42.44 -43.16
N ALA A 126 19.03 -43.05 -43.48
CA ALA A 126 18.05 -43.48 -42.50
C ALA A 126 18.61 -44.56 -41.57
N LEU A 127 18.84 -44.18 -40.31
CA LEU A 127 19.60 -44.97 -39.35
C LEU A 127 18.72 -45.38 -38.15
N ASP A 128 18.53 -46.68 -37.98
CA ASP A 128 17.99 -47.32 -36.77
C ASP A 128 19.17 -48.05 -36.11
N VAL A 129 19.66 -47.55 -34.98
CA VAL A 129 20.56 -48.29 -34.09
C VAL A 129 19.76 -48.74 -32.89
N SER A 130 19.88 -50.02 -32.54
CA SER A 130 19.10 -50.63 -31.46
C SER A 130 19.96 -51.61 -30.67
N ALA A 131 19.97 -51.46 -29.34
CA ALA A 131 20.70 -52.30 -28.38
C ALA A 131 22.20 -52.49 -28.69
N ALA A 132 22.89 -51.41 -29.10
CA ALA A 132 24.29 -51.43 -29.51
C ALA A 132 25.18 -50.59 -28.59
N THR A 133 26.47 -50.93 -28.52
CA THR A 133 27.49 -50.09 -27.85
C THR A 133 28.44 -49.51 -28.90
N ILE A 134 28.48 -48.19 -29.00
CA ILE A 134 29.37 -47.39 -29.82
C ILE A 134 30.45 -46.84 -28.88
N GLY A 135 31.69 -47.30 -28.96
CA GLY A 135 32.67 -46.90 -27.95
C GLY A 135 34.13 -46.90 -28.34
N ALA A 136 34.91 -46.20 -27.51
CA ALA A 136 36.35 -46.02 -27.61
C ALA A 136 37.05 -46.35 -26.28
N ASP A 137 38.33 -46.70 -26.35
CA ASP A 137 39.16 -46.96 -25.16
C ASP A 137 39.97 -45.72 -24.74
N GLU A 138 40.76 -45.84 -23.67
CA GLU A 138 41.59 -44.77 -23.07
C GLU A 138 42.52 -44.02 -24.07
N LYS A 139 42.69 -44.54 -25.29
CA LYS A 139 43.61 -44.02 -26.31
C LYS A 139 42.91 -43.38 -27.50
N ARG A 140 41.58 -43.42 -27.56
CA ARG A 140 40.78 -43.06 -28.73
C ARG A 140 39.61 -42.17 -28.32
N ASP A 141 39.37 -41.14 -29.11
CA ASP A 141 38.20 -40.27 -28.94
C ASP A 141 37.02 -40.89 -29.70
N LEU A 142 35.78 -40.56 -29.30
CA LEU A 142 34.58 -40.87 -30.07
C LEU A 142 34.04 -39.55 -30.65
N ARG A 143 34.22 -39.33 -31.96
CA ARG A 143 33.92 -38.04 -32.59
C ARG A 143 33.10 -38.20 -33.86
N PHE A 144 32.07 -37.37 -33.99
CA PHE A 144 31.20 -37.21 -35.15
C PHE A 144 31.31 -35.77 -35.66
N ASP A 145 32.53 -35.28 -35.84
CA ASP A 145 32.77 -33.88 -36.18
C ASP A 145 32.23 -33.59 -37.61
N HIS A 146 31.26 -32.70 -37.75
CA HIS A 146 30.60 -32.36 -39.02
C HIS A 146 29.91 -33.56 -39.70
N ALA A 147 29.48 -34.55 -38.92
CA ALA A 147 28.72 -35.69 -39.42
C ALA A 147 27.26 -35.31 -39.72
N VAL A 148 26.67 -35.89 -40.76
CA VAL A 148 25.30 -35.60 -41.20
C VAL A 148 24.47 -36.89 -41.18
N PHE A 149 23.37 -36.91 -40.42
CA PHE A 149 22.45 -38.05 -40.31
C PHE A 149 21.12 -37.70 -40.98
N ARG A 150 20.86 -38.21 -42.19
CA ARG A 150 19.66 -37.91 -43.00
C ARG A 150 18.63 -39.03 -42.91
N GLY A 151 17.66 -38.89 -42.01
CA GLY A 151 16.56 -39.83 -41.81
C GLY A 151 15.52 -39.89 -42.92
N GLY A 152 15.32 -38.80 -43.66
CA GLY A 152 14.17 -38.64 -44.56
C GLY A 152 12.84 -38.92 -43.84
N GLU A 153 11.85 -39.48 -44.55
CA GLU A 153 10.57 -39.93 -43.95
C GLU A 153 10.70 -41.07 -42.92
N ARG A 154 11.89 -41.66 -42.75
CA ARG A 154 12.11 -42.81 -41.84
C ARG A 154 12.70 -42.41 -40.49
N GLY A 155 13.20 -41.19 -40.36
CA GLY A 155 13.83 -40.70 -39.15
C GLY A 155 15.24 -41.24 -38.89
N VAL A 156 15.79 -40.81 -37.75
CA VAL A 156 17.06 -41.25 -37.17
C VAL A 156 16.77 -41.68 -35.74
N THR A 157 16.98 -42.96 -35.42
CA THR A 157 16.60 -43.53 -34.12
C THR A 157 17.75 -44.28 -33.47
N PHE A 158 18.00 -43.98 -32.20
CA PHE A 158 18.96 -44.66 -31.34
C PHE A 158 18.22 -45.24 -30.12
N THR A 159 17.76 -46.48 -30.22
CA THR A 159 17.08 -47.22 -29.12
C THR A 159 18.09 -48.02 -28.30
N GLU A 160 18.04 -47.97 -26.96
CA GLU A 160 18.92 -48.71 -26.02
C GLU A 160 20.43 -48.61 -26.41
N THR A 161 20.85 -47.49 -27.01
CA THR A 161 22.18 -47.37 -27.64
C THR A 161 23.16 -46.64 -26.73
N THR A 162 24.28 -47.28 -26.40
CA THR A 162 25.30 -46.73 -25.49
C THR A 162 26.49 -46.16 -26.26
N PHE A 163 26.68 -44.84 -26.21
CA PHE A 163 27.90 -44.14 -26.61
C PHE A 163 28.87 -44.10 -25.41
N ARG A 164 30.09 -44.64 -25.52
CA ARG A 164 30.99 -44.78 -24.36
C ARG A 164 32.47 -44.53 -24.65
N THR A 165 33.12 -43.75 -23.78
CA THR A 165 34.58 -43.59 -23.76
C THR A 165 35.19 -43.97 -22.41
N ARG A 166 36.52 -44.07 -22.35
CA ARG A 166 37.28 -44.29 -21.10
C ARG A 166 38.47 -43.34 -21.02
N GLY A 167 38.91 -43.03 -19.81
CA GLY A 167 39.88 -41.98 -19.53
C GLY A 167 39.33 -40.58 -19.85
N GLU A 168 40.23 -39.62 -20.00
CA GLU A 168 39.98 -38.22 -20.35
C GLU A 168 39.60 -38.06 -21.85
N ARG A 169 38.74 -38.94 -22.38
CA ARG A 169 38.41 -39.05 -23.81
C ARG A 169 36.98 -38.58 -24.06
N PRO A 170 36.76 -37.55 -24.89
CA PRO A 170 35.43 -37.00 -25.09
C PRO A 170 34.57 -37.82 -26.05
N ILE A 171 33.26 -37.69 -25.88
CA ILE A 171 32.24 -37.98 -26.90
C ILE A 171 31.89 -36.63 -27.52
N SER A 172 32.07 -36.46 -28.84
CA SER A 172 31.82 -35.17 -29.51
C SER A 172 31.01 -35.32 -30.78
N PHE A 173 30.08 -34.38 -30.98
CA PHE A 173 29.24 -34.20 -32.17
C PHE A 173 29.41 -32.79 -32.75
N ALA A 174 30.63 -32.24 -32.72
CA ALA A 174 30.89 -30.84 -33.10
C ALA A 174 30.58 -30.57 -34.58
N GLY A 175 29.65 -29.66 -34.89
CA GLY A 175 29.16 -29.39 -36.24
C GLY A 175 28.22 -30.47 -36.81
N SER A 176 27.78 -31.45 -36.01
CA SER A 176 26.88 -32.52 -36.50
C SER A 176 25.51 -31.99 -36.90
N THR A 177 24.92 -32.56 -37.94
CA THR A 177 23.54 -32.26 -38.37
C THR A 177 22.69 -33.54 -38.43
N PHE A 178 21.65 -33.63 -37.63
CA PHE A 178 20.61 -34.65 -37.69
C PHE A 178 19.40 -34.05 -38.42
N VAL A 179 18.92 -34.69 -39.49
CA VAL A 179 17.79 -34.19 -40.30
C VAL A 179 16.78 -35.30 -40.54
N ALA A 180 15.50 -35.03 -40.26
CA ALA A 180 14.37 -35.88 -40.65
C ALA A 180 13.35 -35.07 -41.45
N GLU A 181 12.63 -35.73 -42.38
CA GLU A 181 11.71 -35.07 -43.31
C GLU A 181 10.27 -35.60 -43.15
N GLY A 182 9.27 -34.75 -43.35
CA GLY A 182 7.87 -35.16 -43.47
C GLY A 182 7.22 -35.55 -42.13
N GLU A 183 7.15 -36.86 -41.85
CA GLU A 183 6.72 -37.42 -40.55
C GLU A 183 7.88 -38.20 -39.88
N GLY A 184 9.11 -38.09 -40.40
CA GLY A 184 10.28 -38.72 -39.81
C GLY A 184 10.70 -38.07 -38.48
N GLU A 185 11.16 -38.88 -37.54
CA GLU A 185 11.51 -38.47 -36.17
C GLU A 185 13.02 -38.55 -35.93
N ILE A 186 13.57 -37.65 -35.11
CA ILE A 186 14.93 -37.82 -34.54
C ILE A 186 14.75 -38.25 -33.09
N SER A 187 15.12 -39.49 -32.75
CA SER A 187 14.74 -40.12 -31.48
C SER A 187 15.93 -40.78 -30.78
N PHE A 188 16.14 -40.44 -29.53
CA PHE A 188 17.10 -41.03 -28.60
C PHE A 188 16.31 -41.69 -27.47
N ASP A 189 16.04 -42.98 -27.62
CA ASP A 189 15.15 -43.81 -26.80
C ASP A 189 16.03 -44.72 -25.93
N GLU A 190 16.07 -44.50 -24.61
CA GLU A 190 16.97 -45.16 -23.66
C GLU A 190 18.46 -45.09 -24.10
N ALA A 191 18.83 -44.03 -24.81
CA ALA A 191 20.19 -43.81 -25.32
C ALA A 191 21.12 -43.30 -24.20
N THR A 192 22.28 -43.91 -24.01
CA THR A 192 23.22 -43.58 -22.94
C THR A 192 24.54 -43.06 -23.48
N PHE A 193 24.90 -41.82 -23.21
CA PHE A 193 26.19 -41.21 -23.46
C PHE A 193 26.98 -41.19 -22.14
N VAL A 194 28.13 -41.88 -22.10
CA VAL A 194 28.89 -42.03 -20.85
C VAL A 194 30.40 -41.99 -21.02
N THR A 195 31.06 -41.10 -20.28
CA THR A 195 32.52 -41.00 -20.24
C THR A 195 33.07 -41.54 -18.91
N GLU A 196 34.09 -42.39 -18.96
CA GLU A 196 34.67 -43.01 -17.76
C GLU A 196 36.07 -42.47 -17.47
N GLY A 197 36.19 -41.27 -16.88
CA GLY A 197 37.46 -40.72 -16.41
C GLY A 197 37.75 -39.27 -16.80
N GLY A 198 36.76 -38.39 -16.74
CA GLY A 198 36.93 -36.94 -16.96
C GLY A 198 37.00 -36.50 -18.42
N GLY A 199 36.41 -37.27 -19.34
CA GLY A 199 36.17 -36.82 -20.72
C GLY A 199 34.81 -36.14 -20.84
N ASP A 200 34.70 -35.17 -21.76
CA ASP A 200 33.47 -34.39 -21.93
C ASP A 200 32.46 -35.07 -22.86
N ILE A 201 31.18 -34.73 -22.72
CA ILE A 201 30.12 -35.01 -23.69
C ILE A 201 29.76 -33.69 -24.35
N VAL A 202 30.02 -33.56 -25.66
CA VAL A 202 30.04 -32.26 -26.34
C VAL A 202 29.18 -32.26 -27.60
N PHE A 203 28.10 -31.49 -27.57
CA PHE A 203 27.36 -31.00 -28.71
C PHE A 203 27.72 -29.52 -28.88
N ASP A 204 28.28 -29.15 -30.03
CA ASP A 204 28.94 -27.85 -30.28
C ASP A 204 28.66 -27.47 -31.73
N ASP A 205 27.86 -26.43 -31.99
CA ASP A 205 27.26 -26.19 -33.33
C ASP A 205 26.54 -27.44 -33.88
N ALA A 206 25.88 -28.19 -32.98
CA ALA A 206 25.10 -29.37 -33.34
C ALA A 206 23.67 -28.96 -33.71
N GLN A 207 23.12 -29.55 -34.77
CA GLN A 207 21.80 -29.20 -35.30
C GLN A 207 20.91 -30.45 -35.39
N PHE A 208 19.71 -30.38 -34.85
CA PHE A 208 18.68 -31.41 -34.92
C PHE A 208 17.45 -30.79 -35.58
N LEU A 209 17.14 -31.18 -36.81
CA LEU A 209 16.07 -30.59 -37.63
C LEU A 209 15.06 -31.65 -38.07
N ALA A 210 13.86 -31.63 -37.50
CA ALA A 210 12.75 -32.47 -37.92
C ALA A 210 11.72 -31.64 -38.71
N GLU A 211 11.77 -31.70 -40.04
CA GLU A 211 10.90 -30.90 -40.92
C GLU A 211 9.45 -31.43 -40.96
N GLY A 212 8.50 -30.54 -41.26
CA GLY A 212 7.11 -30.90 -41.55
C GLY A 212 6.29 -31.13 -40.28
N LYS A 213 6.11 -32.40 -39.90
CA LYS A 213 5.46 -32.86 -38.66
C LYS A 213 6.38 -33.79 -37.85
N GLY A 214 7.65 -33.90 -38.24
CA GLY A 214 8.64 -34.68 -37.53
C GLY A 214 8.90 -34.11 -36.13
N SER A 215 9.20 -35.01 -35.19
CA SER A 215 9.48 -34.70 -33.79
C SER A 215 10.96 -34.88 -33.47
N VAL A 216 11.44 -34.25 -32.40
CA VAL A 216 12.74 -34.59 -31.79
C VAL A 216 12.51 -35.07 -30.36
N ARG A 217 12.90 -36.31 -30.05
CA ARG A 217 12.65 -36.94 -28.75
C ARG A 217 13.92 -37.46 -28.09
N PHE A 218 14.04 -37.17 -26.81
CA PHE A 218 15.01 -37.70 -25.88
C PHE A 218 14.23 -38.39 -24.75
N ASP A 219 13.89 -39.66 -24.94
CA ASP A 219 13.05 -40.46 -24.04
C ASP A 219 13.96 -41.43 -23.26
N GLY A 220 14.07 -41.28 -21.94
CA GLY A 220 15.05 -42.01 -21.11
C GLY A 220 16.53 -41.73 -21.47
N ALA A 221 16.82 -40.70 -22.28
CA ALA A 221 18.17 -40.41 -22.74
C ALA A 221 19.06 -39.92 -21.58
N SER A 222 20.26 -40.48 -21.44
CA SER A 222 21.17 -40.17 -20.34
C SER A 222 22.54 -39.72 -20.83
N PHE A 223 23.00 -38.56 -20.34
CA PHE A 223 24.30 -37.96 -20.59
C PHE A 223 25.04 -37.90 -19.25
N THR A 224 25.98 -38.81 -19.01
CA THR A 224 26.70 -38.92 -17.72
C THR A 224 28.21 -38.84 -17.90
N THR A 225 28.86 -37.83 -17.33
CA THR A 225 30.33 -37.82 -17.20
C THR A 225 30.75 -38.38 -15.84
N ARG A 226 31.86 -39.14 -15.80
CA ARG A 226 32.46 -39.61 -14.53
C ARG A 226 33.83 -39.02 -14.30
N GLY A 227 33.98 -38.29 -13.19
CA GLY A 227 35.09 -37.38 -12.93
C GLY A 227 34.78 -35.96 -13.41
N ASN A 228 35.81 -35.12 -13.50
CA ASN A 228 35.68 -33.70 -13.83
C ASN A 228 35.52 -33.46 -15.36
N GLY A 229 34.62 -34.18 -16.02
CA GLY A 229 34.27 -33.96 -17.42
C GLY A 229 32.92 -33.26 -17.54
N ASP A 230 32.74 -32.45 -18.57
CA ASP A 230 31.57 -31.59 -18.73
C ASP A 230 30.51 -32.18 -19.66
N VAL A 231 29.24 -31.81 -19.46
CA VAL A 231 28.14 -32.05 -20.40
C VAL A 231 27.79 -30.73 -21.06
N LEU A 232 28.22 -30.56 -22.31
CA LEU A 232 28.20 -29.29 -23.04
C LEU A 232 27.25 -29.35 -24.24
N PHE A 233 26.31 -28.42 -24.29
CA PHE A 233 25.42 -28.13 -25.41
C PHE A 233 25.62 -26.65 -25.79
N ARG A 234 26.55 -26.39 -26.70
CA ARG A 234 26.95 -25.03 -27.11
C ARG A 234 26.51 -24.77 -28.55
N GLU A 235 25.97 -23.59 -28.81
CA GLU A 235 25.47 -23.17 -30.14
C GLU A 235 24.55 -24.24 -30.76
N THR A 236 23.91 -25.07 -29.92
CA THR A 236 23.22 -26.30 -30.34
C THR A 236 21.75 -25.99 -30.59
N SER A 237 21.26 -26.32 -31.78
CA SER A 237 19.90 -26.02 -32.21
C SER A 237 19.07 -27.29 -32.37
N VAL A 238 17.94 -27.36 -31.68
CA VAL A 238 16.93 -28.43 -31.79
C VAL A 238 15.65 -27.80 -32.31
N ALA A 239 15.26 -28.11 -33.55
CA ALA A 239 14.10 -27.55 -34.21
C ALA A 239 13.19 -28.66 -34.77
N ALA A 240 11.91 -28.64 -34.42
CA ALA A 240 10.91 -29.59 -34.91
C ALA A 240 9.65 -28.87 -35.42
N GLY A 241 9.08 -29.35 -36.52
CA GLY A 241 7.71 -29.00 -36.96
C GLY A 241 6.61 -29.78 -36.23
N GLY A 242 7.01 -30.68 -35.33
CA GLY A 242 6.18 -31.33 -34.31
C GLY A 242 6.71 -31.04 -32.91
N ASP A 243 6.51 -31.98 -31.99
CA ASP A 243 6.98 -31.88 -30.60
C ASP A 243 8.50 -31.99 -30.47
N VAL A 244 9.05 -31.24 -29.50
CA VAL A 244 10.36 -31.52 -28.92
C VAL A 244 10.16 -31.99 -27.48
N SER A 245 10.57 -33.21 -27.16
CA SER A 245 10.34 -33.81 -25.84
C SER A 245 11.60 -34.37 -25.19
N PHE A 246 11.82 -34.03 -23.93
CA PHE A 246 12.84 -34.58 -23.05
C PHE A 246 12.14 -35.30 -21.88
N THR A 247 11.84 -36.58 -22.05
CA THR A 247 11.10 -37.40 -21.09
C THR A 247 12.08 -38.26 -20.31
N ASP A 248 12.07 -38.19 -18.97
CA ASP A 248 13.01 -38.87 -18.07
C ASP A 248 14.50 -38.69 -18.46
N ALA A 249 14.81 -37.61 -19.19
CA ALA A 249 16.15 -37.34 -19.72
C ALA A 249 17.10 -36.84 -18.63
N THR A 250 18.32 -37.34 -18.58
CA THR A 250 19.27 -37.06 -17.48
C THR A 250 20.59 -36.48 -18.00
N PHE A 251 21.04 -35.38 -17.40
CA PHE A 251 22.30 -34.68 -17.68
C PHE A 251 23.08 -34.59 -16.37
N LEU A 252 24.10 -35.44 -16.20
CA LEU A 252 24.72 -35.75 -14.92
C LEU A 252 26.25 -35.63 -14.97
N THR A 253 26.85 -35.05 -13.92
CA THR A 253 28.32 -35.04 -13.73
C THR A 253 28.73 -35.63 -12.37
N ASP A 254 29.40 -36.79 -12.37
CA ASP A 254 29.96 -37.41 -11.15
C ASP A 254 31.35 -36.79 -10.83
N GLY A 255 31.44 -35.49 -10.53
CA GLY A 255 32.73 -34.79 -10.33
C GLY A 255 32.61 -33.28 -10.07
N GLU A 256 33.62 -32.49 -10.42
CA GLU A 256 33.56 -31.00 -10.45
C GLU A 256 33.12 -30.46 -11.83
N GLY A 257 32.65 -31.33 -12.73
CA GLY A 257 32.25 -30.97 -14.09
C GLY A 257 30.90 -30.25 -14.16
N MET A 258 30.69 -29.44 -15.18
CA MET A 258 29.47 -28.64 -15.39
C MET A 258 28.50 -29.25 -16.39
N VAL A 259 27.20 -28.98 -16.21
CA VAL A 259 26.18 -29.11 -17.27
C VAL A 259 25.95 -27.71 -17.83
N TRP A 260 26.20 -27.50 -19.12
CA TRP A 260 26.16 -26.16 -19.72
C TRP A 260 25.45 -26.13 -21.07
N PHE A 261 24.36 -25.38 -21.12
CA PHE A 261 23.64 -24.97 -22.32
C PHE A 261 24.02 -23.51 -22.62
N HIS A 262 24.85 -23.28 -23.64
CA HIS A 262 25.37 -21.95 -24.02
C HIS A 262 24.92 -21.60 -25.44
N GLU A 263 24.19 -20.51 -25.64
CA GLU A 263 23.60 -20.15 -26.94
C GLU A 263 22.80 -21.31 -27.57
N ALA A 264 22.26 -22.21 -26.75
CA ALA A 264 21.50 -23.37 -27.18
C ALA A 264 20.03 -22.99 -27.42
N THR A 265 19.45 -23.45 -28.53
CA THR A 265 18.08 -23.15 -28.94
C THR A 265 17.25 -24.41 -29.07
N VAL A 266 16.03 -24.40 -28.51
CA VAL A 266 15.05 -25.48 -28.62
C VAL A 266 13.74 -24.90 -29.11
N THR A 267 13.30 -25.29 -30.31
CA THR A 267 12.09 -24.78 -30.97
C THR A 267 11.17 -25.92 -31.39
N ALA A 268 9.92 -25.91 -30.93
CA ALA A 268 8.83 -26.72 -31.46
C ALA A 268 7.84 -25.85 -32.25
N GLY A 269 7.10 -26.44 -33.18
CA GLY A 269 6.17 -25.70 -34.04
C GLY A 269 4.78 -26.30 -34.18
N GLY A 270 3.78 -25.43 -34.27
CA GLY A 270 2.40 -25.74 -34.66
C GLY A 270 1.48 -26.00 -33.47
N GLU A 271 0.78 -27.14 -33.48
CA GLU A 271 -0.08 -27.56 -32.34
C GLU A 271 0.71 -28.34 -31.27
N GLN A 272 2.03 -28.47 -31.41
CA GLN A 272 2.89 -29.28 -30.55
C GLN A 272 3.97 -28.40 -29.93
N GLY A 273 4.32 -28.69 -28.68
CA GLY A 273 5.16 -27.83 -27.86
C GLY A 273 6.51 -28.42 -27.49
N VAL A 274 7.23 -27.70 -26.63
CA VAL A 274 8.48 -28.13 -26.01
C VAL A 274 8.16 -28.66 -24.62
N THR A 275 8.45 -29.94 -24.35
CA THR A 275 8.16 -30.58 -23.06
C THR A 275 9.40 -31.20 -22.43
N PHE A 276 9.66 -30.86 -21.17
CA PHE A 276 10.57 -31.57 -20.28
C PHE A 276 9.69 -32.23 -19.21
N ASP A 277 9.59 -33.57 -19.18
CA ASP A 277 8.83 -34.30 -18.14
C ASP A 277 9.76 -35.29 -17.44
N GLY A 278 9.95 -35.13 -16.12
CA GLY A 278 10.89 -35.93 -15.34
C GLY A 278 12.37 -35.68 -15.65
N ALA A 279 12.69 -34.71 -16.52
CA ALA A 279 14.07 -34.39 -16.88
C ALA A 279 14.90 -33.93 -15.67
N THR A 280 16.18 -34.33 -15.62
CA THR A 280 17.09 -34.02 -14.50
C THR A 280 18.40 -33.46 -15.03
N PHE A 281 18.74 -32.24 -14.61
CA PHE A 281 20.02 -31.58 -14.81
C PHE A 281 20.71 -31.51 -13.46
N ALA A 282 21.74 -32.32 -13.22
CA ALA A 282 22.37 -32.40 -11.91
C ALA A 282 23.90 -32.55 -11.95
N THR A 283 24.57 -31.91 -10.99
CA THR A 283 26.00 -32.07 -10.73
C THR A 283 26.24 -32.56 -9.31
N GLU A 284 27.28 -33.36 -9.11
CA GLU A 284 27.84 -33.60 -7.77
C GLU A 284 28.92 -32.56 -7.43
N ASN A 285 29.42 -32.59 -6.18
CA ASN A 285 30.54 -31.76 -5.68
C ASN A 285 30.37 -30.27 -6.04
N ASP A 286 31.39 -29.60 -6.58
CA ASP A 286 31.35 -28.16 -6.90
C ASP A 286 31.00 -27.88 -8.38
N GLY A 287 30.38 -28.84 -9.09
CA GLY A 287 29.96 -28.68 -10.48
C GLY A 287 28.74 -27.75 -10.64
N ASN A 288 28.61 -27.05 -11.75
CA ASN A 288 27.55 -26.06 -11.97
C ASN A 288 26.52 -26.51 -13.03
N VAL A 289 25.29 -26.02 -12.93
CA VAL A 289 24.26 -26.13 -13.99
C VAL A 289 24.02 -24.74 -14.58
N TYR A 290 24.39 -24.54 -15.84
CA TYR A 290 24.28 -23.26 -16.55
C TYR A 290 23.36 -23.36 -17.77
N PHE A 291 22.41 -22.44 -17.83
CA PHE A 291 21.72 -22.01 -19.04
C PHE A 291 22.15 -20.56 -19.28
N ASP A 292 22.88 -20.31 -20.36
CA ASP A 292 23.53 -19.03 -20.65
C ASP A 292 23.19 -18.64 -22.10
N SER A 293 22.47 -17.53 -22.28
CA SER A 293 21.99 -17.07 -23.59
C SER A 293 21.16 -18.13 -24.33
N ALA A 294 20.52 -19.04 -23.57
CA ALA A 294 19.75 -20.16 -24.11
C ALA A 294 18.30 -19.77 -24.41
N GLY A 295 17.69 -20.36 -25.44
CA GLY A 295 16.32 -20.07 -25.87
C GLY A 295 15.45 -21.31 -25.99
N PHE A 296 14.27 -21.28 -25.37
CA PHE A 296 13.24 -22.31 -25.49
C PHE A 296 11.97 -21.66 -26.07
N THR A 297 11.57 -22.08 -27.26
CA THR A 297 10.48 -21.46 -28.02
C THR A 297 9.44 -22.49 -28.44
N SER A 298 8.17 -22.16 -28.27
CA SER A 298 7.06 -22.91 -28.86
C SER A 298 6.27 -22.00 -29.81
N GLU A 299 6.42 -22.24 -31.11
CA GLU A 299 5.72 -21.50 -32.18
C GLU A 299 4.30 -22.05 -32.35
N GLY A 300 3.30 -21.17 -32.49
CA GLY A 300 1.88 -21.56 -32.57
C GLY A 300 1.19 -21.83 -31.22
N ASP A 301 0.34 -22.85 -31.19
CA ASP A 301 -0.53 -23.20 -30.05
C ASP A 301 0.12 -24.17 -29.04
N GLY A 302 1.38 -24.57 -29.24
CA GLY A 302 2.08 -25.53 -28.37
C GLY A 302 2.52 -24.94 -27.02
N ASP A 303 2.42 -25.71 -25.95
CA ASP A 303 2.92 -25.31 -24.62
C ASP A 303 4.45 -25.46 -24.48
N LEU A 304 5.07 -24.63 -23.63
CA LEU A 304 6.43 -24.79 -23.13
C LEU A 304 6.36 -25.24 -21.67
N SER A 305 6.54 -26.55 -21.44
CA SER A 305 6.26 -27.18 -20.15
C SER A 305 7.50 -27.88 -19.55
N PHE A 306 7.77 -27.58 -18.29
CA PHE A 306 8.75 -28.24 -17.43
C PHE A 306 7.99 -28.92 -16.30
N GLU A 307 7.59 -30.17 -16.51
CA GLU A 307 6.89 -31.00 -15.53
C GLU A 307 7.89 -31.87 -14.75
N ASN A 308 7.79 -31.87 -13.43
CA ASN A 308 8.61 -32.70 -12.53
C ASN A 308 10.13 -32.58 -12.77
N THR A 309 10.56 -31.48 -13.42
CA THR A 309 11.94 -31.29 -13.86
C THR A 309 12.81 -30.88 -12.68
N THR A 310 14.01 -31.45 -12.56
CA THR A 310 14.96 -31.16 -11.49
C THR A 310 16.20 -30.47 -12.03
N PHE A 311 16.55 -29.32 -11.46
CA PHE A 311 17.82 -28.63 -11.62
C PHE A 311 18.53 -28.65 -10.26
N ALA A 312 19.67 -29.34 -10.16
CA ALA A 312 20.35 -29.57 -8.88
C ALA A 312 21.87 -29.39 -8.98
N THR A 313 22.48 -28.83 -7.95
CA THR A 313 23.94 -28.84 -7.78
C THR A 313 24.33 -29.32 -6.38
N GLY A 314 25.49 -29.97 -6.28
CA GLY A 314 26.13 -30.29 -5.01
C GLY A 314 26.91 -29.11 -4.40
N GLY A 315 27.46 -29.34 -3.20
CA GLY A 315 28.71 -28.71 -2.71
C GLY A 315 28.73 -27.19 -2.61
N THR A 316 29.29 -26.53 -3.62
CA THR A 316 29.30 -25.07 -3.82
C THR A 316 28.87 -24.68 -5.24
N GLY A 317 28.32 -25.63 -5.98
CA GLY A 317 27.89 -25.48 -7.37
C GLY A 317 26.66 -24.59 -7.50
N MET A 318 26.59 -23.82 -8.58
CA MET A 318 25.54 -22.86 -8.87
C MET A 318 24.56 -23.39 -9.93
N VAL A 319 23.26 -23.19 -9.71
CA VAL A 319 22.23 -23.29 -10.77
C VAL A 319 21.98 -21.87 -11.29
N SER A 320 22.20 -21.62 -12.58
CA SER A 320 22.09 -20.28 -13.15
C SER A 320 21.43 -20.27 -14.53
N PHE A 321 20.42 -19.42 -14.67
CA PHE A 321 19.77 -19.02 -15.91
C PHE A 321 20.17 -17.57 -16.19
N TYR A 322 21.13 -17.37 -17.09
CA TYR A 322 21.61 -16.06 -17.52
C TYR A 322 21.12 -15.78 -18.95
N ASP A 323 20.49 -14.61 -19.18
CA ASP A 323 19.97 -14.18 -20.48
C ASP A 323 19.13 -15.27 -21.19
N THR A 324 18.41 -16.08 -20.40
CA THR A 324 17.69 -17.27 -20.87
C THR A 324 16.25 -16.90 -21.21
N ALA A 325 15.84 -17.16 -22.45
CA ALA A 325 14.50 -16.85 -22.95
C ALA A 325 13.61 -18.11 -23.00
N PHE A 326 12.42 -18.00 -22.41
CA PHE A 326 11.33 -18.95 -22.49
C PHE A 326 10.16 -18.24 -23.18
N THR A 327 9.81 -18.68 -24.39
CA THR A 327 8.88 -17.95 -25.28
C THR A 327 7.78 -18.86 -25.82
N THR A 328 6.54 -18.38 -25.82
CA THR A 328 5.41 -19.02 -26.52
C THR A 328 4.63 -18.03 -27.37
N GLU A 329 4.14 -18.50 -28.52
CA GLU A 329 3.29 -17.75 -29.43
C GLU A 329 1.78 -18.09 -29.25
N GLU A 330 0.94 -17.64 -30.20
CA GLU A 330 -0.52 -17.82 -30.36
C GLU A 330 -1.37 -18.12 -29.12
N SER A 331 -1.34 -19.33 -28.56
CA SER A 331 -2.01 -19.66 -27.28
C SER A 331 -1.22 -20.56 -26.32
N GLY A 332 0.07 -20.78 -26.60
CA GLY A 332 0.93 -21.67 -25.81
C GLY A 332 1.22 -21.17 -24.39
N THR A 333 1.17 -22.06 -23.41
CA THR A 333 1.43 -21.79 -21.98
C THR A 333 2.89 -21.98 -21.62
N ILE A 334 3.48 -21.11 -20.78
CA ILE A 334 4.76 -21.38 -20.11
C ILE A 334 4.47 -21.95 -18.72
N SER A 335 4.93 -23.16 -18.43
CA SER A 335 4.53 -23.90 -17.22
C SER A 335 5.69 -24.63 -16.54
N PHE A 336 6.04 -24.22 -15.32
CA PHE A 336 7.02 -24.91 -14.47
C PHE A 336 6.30 -25.61 -13.31
N LYS A 337 5.94 -26.88 -13.53
CA LYS A 337 4.99 -27.62 -12.69
C LYS A 337 5.69 -28.72 -11.92
N ASN A 338 5.65 -28.65 -10.58
CA ASN A 338 6.50 -29.47 -9.69
C ASN A 338 8.01 -29.35 -10.05
N ALA A 339 8.44 -28.22 -10.61
CA ALA A 339 9.83 -28.00 -11.00
C ALA A 339 10.67 -27.72 -9.74
N GLY A 340 11.74 -28.48 -9.56
CA GLY A 340 12.66 -28.35 -8.43
C GLY A 340 13.96 -27.66 -8.86
N PHE A 341 14.27 -26.53 -8.22
CA PHE A 341 15.53 -25.82 -8.37
C PHE A 341 16.28 -25.87 -7.03
N ALA A 342 17.41 -26.58 -7.00
CA ALA A 342 18.17 -26.86 -5.80
C ALA A 342 19.66 -26.51 -5.99
N ALA A 343 20.25 -25.80 -5.04
CA ALA A 343 21.71 -25.68 -4.94
C ALA A 343 22.17 -26.05 -3.53
N ASP A 344 22.98 -27.11 -3.41
CA ASP A 344 23.45 -27.57 -2.10
C ASP A 344 24.60 -26.72 -1.55
N GLY A 345 24.67 -26.61 -0.22
CA GLY A 345 25.83 -26.10 0.52
C GLY A 345 26.01 -24.59 0.42
N ASP A 346 27.11 -24.14 -0.19
CA ASP A 346 27.36 -22.70 -0.42
C ASP A 346 26.98 -22.28 -1.86
N GLY A 347 26.18 -23.10 -2.55
CA GLY A 347 25.72 -22.88 -3.93
C GLY A 347 24.56 -21.88 -4.03
N ASN A 348 24.57 -21.07 -5.10
CA ASN A 348 23.51 -20.10 -5.39
C ASN A 348 22.57 -20.60 -6.50
N LEU A 349 21.33 -20.12 -6.47
CA LEU A 349 20.34 -20.23 -7.53
C LEU A 349 20.11 -18.82 -8.11
N SER A 350 20.24 -18.66 -9.43
CA SER A 350 20.09 -17.34 -10.07
C SER A 350 19.33 -17.38 -11.39
N PHE A 351 18.42 -16.42 -11.54
CA PHE A 351 17.71 -16.07 -12.76
C PHE A 351 18.06 -14.61 -13.07
N ASN A 352 19.05 -14.40 -13.94
CA ASN A 352 19.62 -13.09 -14.24
C ASN A 352 19.32 -12.75 -15.69
N ALA A 353 18.53 -11.69 -15.92
CA ALA A 353 17.93 -11.36 -17.21
C ALA A 353 17.19 -12.55 -17.87
N ALA A 354 16.63 -13.46 -17.06
CA ALA A 354 15.79 -14.55 -17.58
C ALA A 354 14.41 -14.00 -17.99
N GLU A 355 13.99 -14.26 -19.22
CA GLU A 355 12.72 -13.78 -19.79
C GLU A 355 11.73 -14.93 -19.96
N PHE A 356 10.51 -14.76 -19.46
CA PHE A 356 9.38 -15.68 -19.59
C PHE A 356 8.24 -14.93 -20.28
N THR A 357 8.14 -15.06 -21.61
CA THR A 357 7.31 -14.20 -22.45
C THR A 357 6.27 -14.99 -23.24
N THR A 358 4.99 -14.65 -23.09
CA THR A 358 3.93 -15.16 -23.96
C THR A 358 3.43 -14.04 -24.88
N GLU A 359 3.70 -14.15 -26.18
CA GLU A 359 3.13 -13.25 -27.20
C GLU A 359 1.65 -13.60 -27.47
N GLY A 360 1.26 -14.83 -27.14
CA GLY A 360 -0.07 -15.39 -27.33
C GLY A 360 -1.06 -15.15 -26.18
N SER A 361 -2.12 -15.96 -26.16
CA SER A 361 -3.11 -16.04 -25.07
C SER A 361 -2.86 -17.25 -24.14
N GLY A 362 -1.60 -17.58 -23.87
CA GLY A 362 -1.21 -18.51 -22.81
C GLY A 362 -0.64 -17.78 -21.58
N PRO A 363 -0.82 -18.31 -20.35
CA PRO A 363 -0.25 -17.73 -19.14
C PRO A 363 1.21 -18.16 -18.90
N VAL A 364 1.87 -17.49 -17.97
CA VAL A 364 3.12 -17.93 -17.33
C VAL A 364 2.78 -18.46 -15.93
N GLN A 365 3.10 -19.71 -15.63
CA GLN A 365 2.71 -20.35 -14.36
C GLN A 365 3.81 -21.19 -13.71
N PHE A 366 3.92 -21.08 -12.38
CA PHE A 366 4.83 -21.84 -11.52
C PHE A 366 4.05 -22.62 -10.43
N PRO A 367 3.22 -23.62 -10.79
CA PRO A 367 2.48 -24.42 -9.81
C PRO A 367 3.38 -25.45 -9.10
N HIS A 368 3.43 -25.40 -7.77
CA HIS A 368 4.26 -26.29 -6.93
C HIS A 368 5.77 -26.26 -7.27
N ALA A 369 6.27 -25.15 -7.82
CA ALA A 369 7.70 -24.97 -8.04
C ALA A 369 8.43 -24.71 -6.71
N THR A 370 9.60 -25.32 -6.53
CA THR A 370 10.40 -25.17 -5.31
C THR A 370 11.78 -24.61 -5.64
N PHE A 371 12.13 -23.50 -5.00
CA PHE A 371 13.42 -22.81 -5.13
C PHE A 371 14.12 -22.91 -3.77
N THR A 372 15.12 -23.77 -3.67
CA THR A 372 15.74 -24.13 -2.38
C THR A 372 17.26 -24.08 -2.45
N THR A 373 17.89 -23.54 -1.42
CA THR A 373 19.32 -23.79 -1.13
C THR A 373 19.46 -24.72 0.08
N ALA A 374 20.61 -25.37 0.27
CA ALA A 374 20.75 -26.42 1.31
C ALA A 374 21.80 -26.14 2.39
N ASP A 375 21.60 -26.80 3.54
CA ASP A 375 22.37 -26.69 4.78
C ASP A 375 22.37 -25.30 5.45
N ASP A 376 22.88 -25.23 6.69
CA ASP A 376 22.91 -24.03 7.54
C ASP A 376 23.92 -22.94 7.04
N ARG A 377 23.87 -22.54 5.76
CA ARG A 377 24.89 -21.69 5.11
C ARG A 377 24.29 -20.63 4.14
N ASN A 378 25.16 -19.81 3.57
CA ASN A 378 24.83 -18.62 2.78
C ASN A 378 24.50 -18.94 1.30
N GLY A 379 23.52 -19.81 1.02
CA GLY A 379 23.06 -20.05 -0.36
C GLY A 379 21.92 -19.10 -0.76
N ASP A 380 22.12 -18.25 -1.77
CA ASP A 380 21.13 -17.25 -2.21
C ASP A 380 20.25 -17.74 -3.38
N VAL A 381 18.98 -17.34 -3.40
CA VAL A 381 18.02 -17.47 -4.50
C VAL A 381 17.77 -16.08 -5.10
N THR A 382 18.19 -15.84 -6.33
CA THR A 382 18.21 -14.47 -6.90
C THR A 382 17.47 -14.40 -8.25
N PHE A 383 16.63 -13.38 -8.41
CA PHE A 383 15.94 -13.01 -9.64
C PHE A 383 16.33 -11.58 -9.98
N VAL A 384 17.38 -11.39 -10.80
CA VAL A 384 17.98 -10.08 -11.10
C VAL A 384 17.60 -9.67 -12.52
N GLY A 385 16.77 -8.63 -12.67
CA GLY A 385 16.25 -8.19 -13.96
C GLY A 385 15.41 -9.24 -14.70
N ALA A 386 14.95 -10.29 -14.01
CA ALA A 386 14.11 -11.33 -14.59
C ALA A 386 12.73 -10.78 -14.98
N ALA A 387 12.21 -11.17 -16.14
CA ALA A 387 10.98 -10.65 -16.71
C ALA A 387 9.94 -11.76 -16.92
N PHE A 388 8.74 -11.58 -16.38
CA PHE A 388 7.58 -12.46 -16.55
C PHE A 388 6.48 -11.65 -17.26
N VAL A 389 6.26 -11.90 -18.55
CA VAL A 389 5.49 -11.01 -19.44
C VAL A 389 4.41 -11.79 -20.21
N THR A 390 3.17 -11.29 -20.21
CA THR A 390 2.09 -11.78 -21.09
C THR A 390 1.50 -10.65 -21.93
N GLU A 391 1.46 -10.81 -23.27
CA GLU A 391 1.01 -9.77 -24.20
C GLU A 391 -0.52 -9.67 -24.37
N ASN A 392 -1.26 -10.76 -24.11
CA ASN A 392 -2.74 -10.77 -24.17
C ASN A 392 -3.36 -10.93 -22.77
N ASP A 393 -4.69 -11.16 -22.71
CA ASP A 393 -5.53 -11.21 -21.49
C ASP A 393 -5.27 -12.42 -20.58
N GLU A 394 -4.01 -12.65 -20.23
CA GLU A 394 -3.53 -13.80 -19.46
C GLU A 394 -2.72 -13.44 -18.22
N ASN A 395 -2.38 -14.47 -17.46
CA ASN A 395 -1.85 -14.37 -16.11
C ASN A 395 -0.35 -14.62 -16.03
N VAL A 396 0.30 -13.99 -15.05
CA VAL A 396 1.52 -14.49 -14.41
C VAL A 396 1.13 -15.01 -13.04
N SER A 397 1.37 -16.29 -12.74
CA SER A 397 0.93 -16.89 -11.48
C SER A 397 1.94 -17.84 -10.83
N PHE A 398 2.26 -17.55 -9.58
CA PHE A 398 2.92 -18.47 -8.66
C PHE A 398 1.81 -19.05 -7.76
N HIS A 399 1.73 -20.38 -7.69
CA HIS A 399 0.69 -21.03 -6.89
C HIS A 399 1.28 -22.22 -6.12
N ASN A 400 1.17 -22.17 -4.78
CA ASN A 400 1.77 -23.15 -3.89
C ASN A 400 3.29 -23.31 -4.19
N ALA A 401 3.93 -22.18 -4.53
CA ALA A 401 5.36 -22.10 -4.81
C ALA A 401 6.13 -21.78 -3.53
N THR A 402 7.31 -22.38 -3.38
CA THR A 402 8.12 -22.28 -2.16
C THR A 402 9.49 -21.69 -2.48
N PHE A 403 9.85 -20.63 -1.76
CA PHE A 403 11.18 -20.05 -1.76
C PHE A 403 11.79 -20.24 -0.36
N ASP A 404 12.83 -21.07 -0.25
CA ASP A 404 13.42 -21.56 1.01
C ASP A 404 14.96 -21.37 0.98
N PRO A 405 15.46 -20.18 1.34
CA PRO A 405 16.89 -19.84 1.34
C PRO A 405 17.56 -20.34 2.63
N ARG A 406 17.72 -21.65 2.79
CA ARG A 406 18.05 -22.24 4.10
C ARG A 406 19.30 -21.63 4.73
N GLY A 407 19.20 -21.31 6.02
CA GLY A 407 20.35 -21.02 6.87
C GLY A 407 20.54 -19.53 7.09
N THR A 408 21.28 -18.88 6.20
CA THR A 408 21.55 -17.42 6.21
C THR A 408 21.47 -16.84 4.79
N GLY A 409 20.74 -17.51 3.90
CA GLY A 409 20.59 -17.13 2.51
C GLY A 409 19.59 -15.99 2.30
N THR A 410 19.62 -15.43 1.10
CA THR A 410 18.69 -14.38 0.65
C THR A 410 17.80 -14.90 -0.48
N VAL A 411 16.49 -14.65 -0.45
CA VAL A 411 15.66 -14.60 -1.66
C VAL A 411 15.61 -13.15 -2.12
N SER A 412 16.06 -12.83 -3.34
CA SER A 412 15.93 -11.47 -3.88
C SER A 412 15.26 -11.45 -5.24
N PHE A 413 14.36 -10.49 -5.42
CA PHE A 413 13.77 -10.08 -6.69
C PHE A 413 14.24 -8.64 -6.96
N ASP A 414 15.41 -8.51 -7.57
CA ASP A 414 16.11 -7.24 -7.83
C ASP A 414 15.83 -6.77 -9.26
N GLU A 415 15.26 -5.58 -9.45
CA GLU A 415 14.78 -5.05 -10.74
C GLU A 415 13.84 -6.00 -11.53
N ALA A 416 13.25 -7.01 -10.87
CA ALA A 416 12.40 -8.01 -11.49
C ALA A 416 11.08 -7.41 -12.02
N THR A 417 10.65 -7.84 -13.21
CA THR A 417 9.45 -7.30 -13.88
C THR A 417 8.38 -8.37 -14.02
N PHE A 418 7.20 -8.12 -13.45
CA PHE A 418 5.99 -8.92 -13.61
C PHE A 418 4.97 -8.08 -14.38
N ALA A 419 4.66 -8.46 -15.62
CA ALA A 419 3.75 -7.75 -16.50
C ALA A 419 2.69 -8.71 -17.06
N ALA A 420 1.41 -8.43 -16.80
CA ALA A 420 0.31 -9.28 -17.28
C ALA A 420 -0.92 -8.44 -17.63
N ASN A 421 -1.65 -8.72 -18.72
CA ASN A 421 -2.90 -7.97 -18.92
C ASN A 421 -4.02 -8.44 -17.98
N ARG A 422 -4.08 -9.72 -17.57
CA ARG A 422 -5.15 -10.22 -16.71
C ARG A 422 -4.82 -10.21 -15.23
N LYS A 423 -4.01 -11.15 -14.75
CA LYS A 423 -3.75 -11.30 -13.31
C LYS A 423 -2.27 -11.51 -13.06
N ILE A 424 -1.69 -10.75 -12.15
CA ILE A 424 -0.49 -11.18 -11.44
C ILE A 424 -0.98 -11.79 -10.12
N SER A 425 -0.60 -13.03 -9.81
CA SER A 425 -0.98 -13.61 -8.52
C SER A 425 0.01 -14.56 -7.86
N PHE A 426 0.06 -14.42 -6.55
CA PHE A 426 0.81 -15.26 -5.61
C PHE A 426 -0.23 -15.93 -4.69
N GLY A 427 -0.62 -17.16 -5.03
CA GLY A 427 -1.64 -17.91 -4.30
C GLY A 427 -1.04 -19.05 -3.49
N GLU A 428 -1.41 -19.27 -2.23
CA GLU A 428 -0.80 -20.26 -1.33
C GLU A 428 0.75 -20.15 -1.27
N THR A 429 1.29 -18.95 -1.56
CA THR A 429 2.74 -18.73 -1.70
C THR A 429 3.33 -18.31 -0.37
N THR A 430 4.46 -18.92 0.00
CA THR A 430 5.11 -18.67 1.29
C THR A 430 6.43 -17.93 1.10
N PHE A 431 6.56 -16.81 1.81
CA PHE A 431 7.78 -16.01 1.94
C PHE A 431 8.19 -16.00 3.42
N THR A 432 9.22 -16.76 3.76
CA THR A 432 9.73 -16.91 5.14
C THR A 432 11.18 -16.46 5.22
N ALA A 433 11.52 -15.72 6.28
CA ALA A 433 12.88 -15.35 6.64
C ALA A 433 13.09 -15.52 8.15
N GLY A 434 13.93 -16.46 8.57
CA GLY A 434 14.38 -16.64 9.96
C GLY A 434 15.88 -16.40 10.10
N ASN A 435 16.41 -16.34 11.32
CA ASN A 435 17.86 -16.48 11.61
C ASN A 435 18.84 -15.70 10.69
N GLU A 436 18.66 -14.38 10.52
CA GLU A 436 19.42 -13.49 9.60
C GLU A 436 19.10 -13.62 8.09
N GLU A 437 18.24 -14.57 7.67
CA GLU A 437 17.75 -14.68 6.28
C GLU A 437 17.01 -13.40 5.83
N THR A 438 17.00 -13.15 4.51
CA THR A 438 16.31 -12.00 3.92
C THR A 438 15.48 -12.39 2.71
N VAL A 439 14.24 -11.88 2.61
CA VAL A 439 13.45 -11.88 1.37
C VAL A 439 13.28 -10.44 0.90
N SER A 440 13.76 -10.08 -0.30
CA SER A 440 13.70 -8.71 -0.83
C SER A 440 13.04 -8.61 -2.21
N PHE A 441 12.34 -7.50 -2.45
CA PHE A 441 11.78 -7.09 -3.75
C PHE A 441 12.25 -5.68 -4.12
N GLU A 442 13.57 -5.48 -4.22
CA GLU A 442 14.19 -4.18 -4.53
C GLU A 442 14.04 -3.86 -6.03
N GLY A 443 13.57 -2.66 -6.39
CA GLY A 443 13.29 -2.28 -7.77
C GLY A 443 12.19 -3.08 -8.50
N ALA A 444 11.53 -4.03 -7.84
CA ALA A 444 10.60 -4.96 -8.48
C ALA A 444 9.32 -4.25 -8.98
N THR A 445 8.92 -4.52 -10.22
CA THR A 445 7.75 -3.90 -10.85
C THR A 445 6.65 -4.92 -11.12
N PHE A 446 5.44 -4.64 -10.64
CA PHE A 446 4.24 -5.44 -10.83
C PHE A 446 3.21 -4.60 -11.59
N THR A 447 3.03 -4.89 -12.88
CA THR A 447 2.12 -4.15 -13.76
C THR A 447 1.04 -5.08 -14.31
N ALA A 448 -0.16 -5.00 -13.74
CA ALA A 448 -1.33 -5.68 -14.31
C ALA A 448 -2.18 -4.69 -15.13
N VAL A 449 -2.80 -5.10 -16.24
CA VAL A 449 -3.87 -4.28 -16.82
C VAL A 449 -5.13 -4.41 -15.98
N LYS A 450 -5.50 -5.63 -15.57
CA LYS A 450 -6.60 -5.88 -14.62
C LYS A 450 -6.10 -5.96 -13.17
N ARG A 451 -5.73 -7.13 -12.64
CA ARG A 451 -5.62 -7.34 -11.17
C ARG A 451 -4.22 -7.78 -10.70
N ILE A 452 -3.80 -7.28 -9.54
CA ILE A 452 -2.68 -7.82 -8.75
C ILE A 452 -3.28 -8.43 -7.47
N PHE A 453 -2.91 -9.66 -7.12
CA PHE A 453 -3.65 -10.45 -6.13
C PHE A 453 -2.77 -11.41 -5.33
N PHE A 454 -2.71 -11.24 -4.02
CA PHE A 454 -2.13 -12.20 -3.08
C PHE A 454 -3.28 -12.93 -2.38
N ASP A 455 -3.24 -14.26 -2.34
CA ASP A 455 -4.38 -15.15 -2.02
C ASP A 455 -3.90 -16.28 -1.10
N ASP A 456 -4.35 -16.33 0.16
CA ASP A 456 -3.84 -17.30 1.16
C ASP A 456 -2.29 -17.30 1.24
N ALA A 457 -1.69 -16.12 1.03
CA ALA A 457 -0.24 -15.95 1.03
C ALA A 457 0.28 -15.81 2.46
N THR A 458 1.44 -16.40 2.75
CA THR A 458 2.08 -16.30 4.06
C THR A 458 3.39 -15.53 3.94
N VAL A 459 3.53 -14.46 4.72
CA VAL A 459 4.72 -13.61 4.79
C VAL A 459 5.19 -13.58 6.24
N SER A 460 6.34 -14.19 6.55
CA SER A 460 6.80 -14.36 7.93
C SER A 460 8.26 -13.97 8.10
N ALA A 461 8.55 -13.17 9.12
CA ALA A 461 9.89 -12.84 9.59
C ALA A 461 10.06 -13.29 11.05
N THR A 462 11.07 -14.12 11.37
CA THR A 462 11.35 -14.59 12.73
C THR A 462 12.80 -14.38 13.11
N ASP A 463 13.13 -14.46 14.41
CA ASP A 463 14.47 -14.23 14.94
C ASP A 463 15.04 -12.86 14.49
N GLU A 464 16.12 -12.81 13.70
CA GLU A 464 16.68 -11.58 13.09
C GLU A 464 16.35 -11.45 11.58
N GLY A 465 15.43 -12.27 11.05
CA GLY A 465 15.08 -12.33 9.63
C GLY A 465 14.28 -11.11 9.13
N THR A 466 14.38 -10.80 7.84
CA THR A 466 13.73 -9.63 7.21
C THR A 466 12.98 -9.98 5.94
N VAL A 467 11.74 -9.51 5.80
CA VAL A 467 11.04 -9.45 4.49
C VAL A 467 10.81 -7.99 4.11
N SER A 468 11.32 -7.58 2.95
CA SER A 468 11.28 -6.21 2.45
C SER A 468 10.70 -6.15 1.03
N PHE A 469 9.60 -5.43 0.85
CA PHE A 469 9.04 -5.13 -0.48
C PHE A 469 9.72 -3.93 -1.16
N GLY A 470 10.78 -3.39 -0.57
CA GLY A 470 11.62 -2.33 -1.16
C GLY A 470 10.84 -1.13 -1.68
N ASP A 471 11.40 -0.51 -2.72
CA ASP A 471 10.79 0.53 -3.55
C ASP A 471 9.87 -0.04 -4.64
N GLY A 472 9.44 -1.31 -4.49
CA GLY A 472 8.64 -2.03 -5.46
C GLY A 472 7.34 -1.32 -5.86
N THR A 473 7.01 -1.37 -7.15
CA THR A 473 5.86 -0.64 -7.72
C THR A 473 4.75 -1.58 -8.17
N PHE A 474 3.58 -1.46 -7.56
CA PHE A 474 2.37 -2.21 -7.90
C PHE A 474 1.41 -1.29 -8.65
N THR A 475 1.13 -1.59 -9.93
CA THR A 475 0.31 -0.74 -10.81
C THR A 475 -0.80 -1.53 -11.50
N THR A 476 -2.06 -1.09 -11.39
CA THR A 476 -3.17 -1.56 -12.24
C THR A 476 -3.65 -0.47 -13.20
N ARG A 477 -3.99 -0.82 -14.45
CA ARG A 477 -4.37 0.15 -15.50
C ARG A 477 -5.87 0.32 -15.73
N GLU A 478 -6.67 -0.75 -15.58
CA GLU A 478 -8.13 -0.73 -15.76
C GLU A 478 -8.88 -0.68 -14.41
N GLU A 479 -10.21 -0.83 -14.45
CA GLU A 479 -11.13 -0.76 -13.30
C GLU A 479 -11.03 -2.01 -12.39
N GLN A 480 -9.82 -2.35 -11.93
CA GLN A 480 -9.52 -3.59 -11.20
C GLN A 480 -8.41 -3.40 -10.16
N ASP A 481 -8.48 -4.24 -9.13
CA ASP A 481 -7.94 -3.98 -7.81
C ASP A 481 -6.49 -4.47 -7.63
N ILE A 482 -5.80 -3.90 -6.63
CA ILE A 482 -4.61 -4.49 -6.01
C ILE A 482 -5.07 -5.03 -4.66
N SER A 483 -5.02 -6.35 -4.44
CA SER A 483 -5.46 -6.88 -3.15
C SER A 483 -4.60 -7.98 -2.54
N PHE A 484 -4.67 -8.00 -1.20
CA PHE A 484 -4.15 -9.03 -0.31
C PHE A 484 -5.37 -9.62 0.39
N ASP A 485 -5.77 -10.82 -0.01
CA ASP A 485 -6.97 -11.52 0.45
C ASP A 485 -6.51 -12.76 1.25
N GLU A 486 -7.08 -12.98 2.44
CA GLU A 486 -6.74 -14.08 3.38
C GLU A 486 -5.22 -14.16 3.73
N THR A 487 -4.46 -13.09 3.46
CA THR A 487 -2.99 -13.07 3.59
C THR A 487 -2.56 -12.93 5.05
N THR A 488 -1.58 -13.72 5.46
CA THR A 488 -1.02 -13.69 6.83
C THR A 488 0.37 -13.06 6.85
N PHE A 489 0.54 -12.01 7.65
CA PHE A 489 1.81 -11.34 7.92
C PHE A 489 2.23 -11.62 9.37
N THR A 490 3.37 -12.28 9.58
CA THR A 490 3.89 -12.62 10.91
C THR A 490 5.27 -12.00 11.15
N ALA A 491 5.48 -11.36 12.30
CA ALA A 491 6.80 -10.88 12.73
C ALA A 491 7.09 -11.26 14.19
N GLU A 492 8.02 -12.19 14.41
CA GLU A 492 8.38 -12.71 15.75
C GLU A 492 9.81 -12.30 16.16
N ASP A 493 10.05 -12.22 17.46
CA ASP A 493 11.33 -11.85 18.10
C ASP A 493 11.94 -10.51 17.69
N GLU A 494 12.96 -10.43 16.81
CA GLU A 494 13.45 -9.16 16.24
C GLU A 494 13.10 -9.01 14.74
N GLY A 495 12.28 -9.93 14.21
CA GLY A 495 11.94 -10.05 12.80
C GLY A 495 11.23 -8.84 12.21
N HIS A 496 11.56 -8.50 10.96
CA HIS A 496 11.12 -7.26 10.34
C HIS A 496 10.39 -7.46 9.02
N LEU A 497 9.14 -6.99 8.96
CA LEU A 497 8.40 -6.83 7.71
C LEU A 497 8.42 -5.36 7.29
N SER A 498 8.80 -5.05 6.04
CA SER A 498 8.89 -3.66 5.57
C SER A 498 8.41 -3.43 4.13
N PHE A 499 7.80 -2.27 3.91
CA PHE A 499 7.41 -1.71 2.61
C PHE A 499 8.03 -0.31 2.53
N SER A 500 9.19 -0.17 1.87
CA SER A 500 10.10 0.96 2.05
C SER A 500 10.31 1.73 0.74
N GLU A 501 9.56 2.82 0.55
CA GLU A 501 9.34 3.53 -0.73
C GLU A 501 8.39 2.83 -1.72
N ALA A 502 7.85 1.66 -1.36
CA ALA A 502 6.86 0.91 -2.13
C ALA A 502 5.68 1.79 -2.61
N THR A 503 5.29 1.63 -3.87
CA THR A 503 4.22 2.43 -4.50
C THR A 503 3.07 1.54 -4.96
N PHE A 504 1.86 1.82 -4.47
CA PHE A 504 0.61 1.19 -4.89
C PHE A 504 -0.22 2.20 -5.69
N ALA A 505 -0.40 1.92 -6.99
CA ALA A 505 -1.01 2.83 -7.95
C ALA A 505 -2.15 2.17 -8.75
N THR A 506 -3.33 2.79 -8.82
CA THR A 506 -4.41 2.34 -9.72
C THR A 506 -4.84 3.45 -10.69
N GLU A 507 -4.72 3.22 -12.01
CA GLU A 507 -5.11 4.22 -13.03
C GLU A 507 -6.63 4.19 -13.31
N GLY A 508 -7.30 3.06 -13.03
CA GLY A 508 -8.74 2.90 -13.17
C GLY A 508 -9.54 3.28 -11.92
N GLU A 509 -10.72 2.65 -11.77
CA GLU A 509 -11.58 2.76 -10.58
C GLU A 509 -11.37 1.59 -9.58
N GLY A 510 -10.30 0.80 -9.74
CA GLY A 510 -9.96 -0.30 -8.85
C GLY A 510 -9.39 0.18 -7.52
N ASP A 511 -9.75 -0.51 -6.44
CA ASP A 511 -9.31 -0.22 -5.09
C ASP A 511 -7.97 -0.89 -4.75
N VAL A 512 -7.34 -0.46 -3.66
CA VAL A 512 -6.25 -1.20 -2.99
C VAL A 512 -6.86 -1.80 -1.73
N SER A 513 -6.91 -3.12 -1.58
CA SER A 513 -7.57 -3.76 -0.42
C SER A 513 -6.71 -4.79 0.31
N PHE A 514 -6.85 -4.79 1.63
CA PHE A 514 -6.33 -5.80 2.55
C PHE A 514 -7.56 -6.43 3.21
N ALA A 515 -8.04 -7.55 2.66
CA ALA A 515 -9.29 -8.21 3.06
C ALA A 515 -8.99 -9.52 3.80
N ASP A 516 -9.64 -9.74 4.96
CA ASP A 516 -9.42 -10.91 5.84
C ASP A 516 -7.93 -11.10 6.25
N VAL A 517 -7.13 -10.04 6.18
CA VAL A 517 -5.68 -10.06 6.44
C VAL A 517 -5.41 -10.22 7.92
N THR A 518 -4.53 -11.17 8.28
CA THR A 518 -4.01 -11.31 9.64
C THR A 518 -2.62 -10.71 9.72
N VAL A 519 -2.41 -9.73 10.61
CA VAL A 519 -1.09 -9.20 10.96
C VAL A 519 -0.83 -9.57 12.42
N ALA A 520 0.16 -10.43 12.65
CA ALA A 520 0.56 -10.88 13.98
C ALA A 520 2.02 -10.50 14.24
N THR A 521 2.26 -9.62 15.22
CA THR A 521 3.63 -9.26 15.62
C THR A 521 3.84 -9.46 17.11
N GLU A 522 4.90 -10.19 17.46
CA GLU A 522 5.22 -10.60 18.85
C GLU A 522 6.63 -10.14 19.26
N SER A 523 6.92 -10.17 20.57
CA SER A 523 8.21 -9.74 21.16
C SER A 523 8.61 -8.31 20.77
N ALA A 524 9.59 -8.13 19.87
CA ALA A 524 10.05 -6.87 19.30
C ALA A 524 9.93 -6.84 17.75
N GLY A 525 9.29 -7.85 17.17
CA GLY A 525 8.99 -7.94 15.75
C GLY A 525 8.05 -6.82 15.32
N ARG A 526 8.22 -6.33 14.09
CA ARG A 526 7.48 -5.15 13.61
C ARG A 526 7.21 -5.17 12.12
N MET A 527 6.03 -4.69 11.75
CA MET A 527 5.65 -4.37 10.37
C MET A 527 5.76 -2.86 10.14
N SER A 528 6.36 -2.41 9.03
CA SER A 528 6.50 -0.98 8.73
C SER A 528 6.27 -0.62 7.27
N PHE A 529 5.66 0.53 7.04
CA PHE A 529 5.52 1.19 5.75
C PHE A 529 6.30 2.51 5.79
N ASP A 530 7.59 2.50 5.44
CA ASP A 530 8.42 3.71 5.35
C ASP A 530 8.22 4.39 3.99
N ARG A 531 7.77 5.65 3.99
CA ARG A 531 7.57 6.50 2.80
C ARG A 531 6.71 5.88 1.69
N ALA A 532 5.97 4.81 2.00
CA ALA A 532 5.10 4.11 1.06
C ALA A 532 4.01 5.04 0.49
N VAL A 533 3.68 4.87 -0.80
CA VAL A 533 2.77 5.77 -1.52
C VAL A 533 1.55 4.99 -2.04
N PHE A 534 0.36 5.38 -1.56
CA PHE A 534 -0.92 4.85 -2.05
C PHE A 534 -1.58 5.90 -2.93
N THR A 535 -1.89 5.61 -4.19
CA THR A 535 -2.40 6.60 -5.15
C THR A 535 -3.34 6.01 -6.22
N ALA A 536 -4.21 6.86 -6.77
CA ALA A 536 -5.00 6.53 -7.95
C ALA A 536 -5.32 7.76 -8.80
N GLU A 537 -5.69 7.54 -10.06
CA GLU A 537 -6.18 8.60 -10.95
C GLU A 537 -7.69 8.89 -10.79
N ARG A 538 -8.49 7.94 -10.27
CA ARG A 538 -9.96 8.08 -10.13
C ARG A 538 -10.45 7.88 -8.70
N ASN A 539 -11.72 7.48 -8.53
CA ASN A 539 -12.42 7.37 -7.25
C ASN A 539 -12.09 6.08 -6.48
N SER A 540 -10.82 5.70 -6.45
CA SER A 540 -10.35 4.50 -5.75
C SER A 540 -10.13 4.75 -4.25
N ARG A 541 -10.21 3.66 -3.48
CA ARG A 541 -10.02 3.60 -2.04
C ARG A 541 -8.85 2.70 -1.67
N LEU A 542 -8.24 3.00 -0.54
CA LEU A 542 -7.45 2.04 0.22
C LEU A 542 -8.36 1.44 1.28
N ARG A 543 -8.50 0.12 1.34
CA ARG A 543 -9.38 -0.55 2.30
C ARG A 543 -8.64 -1.59 3.13
N PHE A 544 -8.97 -1.64 4.40
CA PHE A 544 -8.65 -2.74 5.29
C PHE A 544 -10.00 -3.31 5.76
N GLU A 545 -10.41 -4.46 5.25
CA GLU A 545 -11.72 -5.08 5.50
C GLU A 545 -11.51 -6.38 6.29
N ASP A 546 -12.22 -6.57 7.41
CA ASP A 546 -12.15 -7.73 8.32
C ASP A 546 -10.73 -8.08 8.88
N ALA A 547 -9.74 -7.23 8.63
CA ALA A 547 -8.35 -7.43 9.04
C ALA A 547 -8.18 -7.56 10.56
N THR A 548 -7.37 -8.52 11.01
CA THR A 548 -7.02 -8.71 12.42
C THR A 548 -5.56 -8.31 12.64
N VAL A 549 -5.31 -7.34 13.52
CA VAL A 549 -3.95 -6.81 13.77
C VAL A 549 -3.59 -6.97 15.25
N THR A 550 -2.40 -7.52 15.52
CA THR A 550 -1.80 -7.62 16.85
C THR A 550 -0.34 -7.13 16.85
N GLY A 551 0.06 -6.44 17.92
CA GLY A 551 1.40 -5.86 18.10
C GLY A 551 1.70 -4.60 17.26
N TYR A 552 2.95 -4.41 16.85
CA TYR A 552 3.50 -3.15 16.31
C TYR A 552 3.43 -3.04 14.77
N VAL A 553 2.65 -2.07 14.29
CA VAL A 553 2.60 -1.69 12.87
C VAL A 553 2.85 -0.19 12.70
N THR A 554 3.78 0.21 11.84
CA THR A 554 4.11 1.63 11.62
C THR A 554 3.93 2.09 10.17
N PHE A 555 3.52 3.34 9.98
CA PHE A 555 3.41 4.02 8.69
C PHE A 555 4.20 5.34 8.78
N GLU A 556 5.52 5.27 8.70
CA GLU A 556 6.40 6.44 8.80
C GLU A 556 6.48 7.19 7.47
N GLU A 557 6.18 8.49 7.45
CA GLU A 557 6.22 9.38 6.27
C GLU A 557 5.36 8.91 5.07
N ALA A 558 4.48 7.92 5.26
CA ALA A 558 3.62 7.33 4.24
C ALA A 558 2.61 8.33 3.64
N ALA A 559 2.34 8.21 2.34
CA ALA A 559 1.50 9.14 1.58
C ALA A 559 0.19 8.48 1.09
N PHE A 560 -0.89 8.69 1.83
CA PHE A 560 -2.23 8.24 1.49
C PHE A 560 -2.94 9.25 0.57
N ASN A 561 -2.84 9.05 -0.75
CA ASN A 561 -3.57 9.87 -1.73
C ASN A 561 -4.99 9.36 -1.99
N LEU A 562 -5.25 8.08 -1.71
CA LEU A 562 -6.56 7.41 -1.74
C LEU A 562 -7.46 7.79 -0.56
N GLU A 563 -8.77 7.62 -0.71
CA GLU A 563 -9.68 7.57 0.45
C GLU A 563 -9.41 6.28 1.21
N ALA A 564 -8.86 6.37 2.43
CA ALA A 564 -8.52 5.22 3.26
C ALA A 564 -9.71 4.82 4.15
N SER A 565 -10.05 3.54 4.24
CA SER A 565 -11.12 3.03 5.10
C SER A 565 -10.75 1.73 5.80
N PHE A 566 -10.90 1.70 7.13
CA PHE A 566 -10.81 0.49 7.94
C PHE A 566 -12.22 0.03 8.31
N VAL A 567 -12.59 -1.19 7.96
CA VAL A 567 -13.95 -1.73 8.02
C VAL A 567 -13.94 -3.08 8.75
N ASP A 568 -14.76 -3.21 9.79
CA ASP A 568 -14.96 -4.45 10.60
C ASP A 568 -13.68 -5.09 11.19
N SER A 569 -12.53 -4.42 11.06
CA SER A 569 -11.21 -4.87 11.50
C SER A 569 -11.12 -5.04 13.03
N ARG A 570 -10.30 -5.99 13.49
CA ARG A 570 -10.05 -6.26 14.92
C ARG A 570 -8.68 -5.79 15.36
N PHE A 571 -8.63 -5.06 16.47
CA PHE A 571 -7.39 -4.60 17.10
C PHE A 571 -7.36 -5.05 18.56
N ASP A 572 -6.33 -5.80 18.94
CA ASP A 572 -6.23 -6.41 20.27
C ASP A 572 -5.79 -5.41 21.37
N ALA A 573 -5.36 -5.93 22.52
CA ALA A 573 -4.86 -5.12 23.64
C ALA A 573 -3.36 -4.81 23.59
N SER A 574 -2.62 -5.49 22.72
CA SER A 574 -1.17 -5.41 22.50
C SER A 574 -0.82 -4.47 21.33
N THR A 575 -1.80 -4.20 20.47
CA THR A 575 -1.64 -3.48 19.21
C THR A 575 -1.14 -2.06 19.43
N GLU A 576 -0.09 -1.68 18.73
CA GLU A 576 0.39 -0.31 18.62
C GLU A 576 0.50 0.05 17.14
N ILE A 577 -0.32 1.00 16.68
CA ILE A 577 -0.30 1.48 15.30
C ILE A 577 0.16 2.94 15.28
N SER A 578 1.31 3.21 14.66
CA SER A 578 1.82 4.57 14.44
C SER A 578 1.66 5.00 12.99
N PHE A 579 1.19 6.23 12.79
CA PHE A 579 1.16 6.91 11.50
C PHE A 579 2.18 8.07 11.44
N ALA A 580 3.32 7.94 12.13
CA ALA A 580 4.30 9.02 12.29
C ALA A 580 4.59 9.80 11.00
N LYS A 581 4.27 11.10 11.00
CA LYS A 581 4.43 12.05 9.87
C LYS A 581 3.66 11.72 8.58
N ALA A 582 2.73 10.77 8.60
CA ALA A 582 1.98 10.37 7.40
C ALA A 582 1.12 11.51 6.81
N ALA A 583 0.86 11.45 5.50
CA ALA A 583 0.18 12.50 4.74
C ALA A 583 -1.08 11.99 4.04
N PHE A 584 -2.25 12.21 4.66
CA PHE A 584 -3.57 11.91 4.10
C PHE A 584 -4.04 13.05 3.19
N ARG A 585 -4.00 12.84 1.87
CA ARG A 585 -4.47 13.84 0.89
C ARG A 585 -5.97 13.76 0.58
N SER A 586 -6.58 12.61 0.89
CA SER A 586 -8.02 12.35 0.75
C SER A 586 -8.68 12.13 2.12
N ALA A 587 -9.92 11.61 2.17
CA ALA A 587 -10.57 11.29 3.43
C ALA A 587 -9.97 10.01 4.05
N CYS A 588 -10.13 9.85 5.36
CA CYS A 588 -9.77 8.64 6.09
C CYS A 588 -10.96 8.27 6.99
N ALA A 589 -11.36 7.00 7.00
CA ALA A 589 -12.54 6.49 7.68
C ALA A 589 -12.23 5.24 8.49
N PHE A 590 -12.93 5.08 9.62
CA PHE A 590 -12.87 3.90 10.48
C PHE A 590 -14.31 3.54 10.85
N THR A 591 -14.76 2.35 10.46
CA THR A 591 -16.16 1.94 10.52
C THR A 591 -16.31 0.52 11.04
N ALA A 592 -17.16 0.34 12.06
CA ALA A 592 -17.56 -0.96 12.63
C ALA A 592 -16.46 -1.86 13.26
N SER A 593 -15.18 -1.50 13.17
CA SER A 593 -14.05 -2.18 13.82
C SER A 593 -14.26 -2.47 15.32
N GLU A 594 -13.82 -3.65 15.78
CA GLU A 594 -13.84 -4.06 17.20
C GLU A 594 -12.50 -3.73 17.87
N TRP A 595 -12.54 -3.05 19.03
CA TRP A 595 -11.35 -2.53 19.72
C TRP A 595 -11.24 -3.10 21.13
N GLU A 596 -10.18 -3.88 21.42
CA GLU A 596 -9.99 -4.43 22.77
C GLU A 596 -9.09 -3.58 23.67
N ARG A 597 -7.98 -3.00 23.16
CA ARG A 597 -7.19 -1.97 23.90
C ARG A 597 -6.03 -1.23 23.18
N GLY A 598 -5.84 -1.39 21.87
CA GLY A 598 -4.67 -0.87 21.16
C GLY A 598 -4.37 0.63 21.28
N THR A 599 -3.08 0.98 21.11
CA THR A 599 -2.54 2.35 21.15
C THR A 599 -2.38 2.89 19.73
N PHE A 600 -2.74 4.16 19.50
CA PHE A 600 -2.65 4.82 18.20
C PHE A 600 -1.83 6.10 18.28
N ASP A 601 -0.76 6.17 17.50
CA ASP A 601 0.09 7.35 17.35
C ASP A 601 -0.18 8.04 16.00
N PHE A 602 -0.43 9.35 16.04
CA PHE A 602 -0.62 10.20 14.86
C PHE A 602 0.38 11.39 14.86
N THR A 603 1.53 11.25 15.50
CA THR A 603 2.53 12.31 15.66
C THR A 603 2.98 12.87 14.31
N GLY A 604 2.72 14.15 14.08
CA GLY A 604 3.11 14.86 12.84
C GLY A 604 2.25 14.57 11.61
N VAL A 605 1.14 13.84 11.73
CA VAL A 605 0.25 13.53 10.60
C VAL A 605 -0.39 14.79 10.00
N SER A 606 -0.59 14.79 8.68
CA SER A 606 -1.27 15.89 7.97
C SER A 606 -2.47 15.40 7.15
N PHE A 607 -3.59 16.12 7.26
CA PHE A 607 -4.84 15.85 6.54
C PHE A 607 -5.21 17.00 5.60
N ARG A 608 -5.39 16.73 4.29
CA ARG A 608 -5.85 17.75 3.32
C ARG A 608 -7.37 17.81 3.14
N ARG A 609 -8.06 16.71 3.41
CA ARG A 609 -9.53 16.64 3.51
C ARG A 609 -9.91 16.26 4.94
N LYS A 610 -11.17 16.42 5.30
CA LYS A 610 -11.66 16.04 6.63
C LYS A 610 -11.70 14.52 6.73
N PRO A 611 -11.09 13.89 7.76
CA PRO A 611 -11.34 12.50 8.09
C PRO A 611 -12.78 12.34 8.63
N ASP A 612 -13.37 11.16 8.43
CA ASP A 612 -14.74 10.84 8.82
C ASP A 612 -14.80 9.54 9.63
N PHE A 613 -14.87 9.68 10.96
CA PHE A 613 -14.88 8.56 11.90
C PHE A 613 -16.32 8.07 12.21
N LEU A 614 -17.28 8.35 11.34
CA LEU A 614 -18.70 8.05 11.54
C LEU A 614 -19.21 7.02 10.53
N GLY A 615 -19.22 5.74 10.91
CA GLY A 615 -19.94 4.73 10.15
C GLY A 615 -21.43 5.09 9.98
N GLU A 616 -21.82 5.55 8.80
CA GLU A 616 -23.23 5.63 8.40
C GLU A 616 -23.70 4.26 7.91
N GLU A 617 -24.61 3.62 8.65
CA GLU A 617 -25.34 2.42 8.20
C GLU A 617 -25.97 2.66 6.80
N THR A 618 -25.49 1.97 5.76
CA THR A 618 -26.29 1.75 4.55
C THR A 618 -26.34 0.29 4.10
N ALA A 619 -27.15 -0.47 4.84
CA ALA A 619 -28.11 -1.48 4.37
C ALA A 619 -27.72 -2.98 4.30
N SER A 620 -28.46 -3.74 5.13
CA SER A 620 -28.66 -5.22 5.13
C SER A 620 -27.53 -6.00 5.81
N GLU A 621 -27.76 -6.82 6.85
CA GLU A 621 -28.99 -7.45 7.34
C GLU A 621 -29.32 -7.16 8.82
N LYS A 622 -30.52 -7.56 9.27
CA LYS A 622 -30.88 -7.55 10.71
C LYS A 622 -30.36 -8.82 11.39
N PRO A 623 -29.54 -8.74 12.46
CA PRO A 623 -29.34 -9.89 13.34
C PRO A 623 -30.65 -10.26 14.06
N ASP A 624 -30.90 -11.56 14.22
CA ASP A 624 -32.17 -12.06 14.76
C ASP A 624 -32.31 -11.82 16.27
N ALA A 625 -33.48 -11.39 16.70
CA ALA A 625 -33.72 -10.83 18.03
C ALA A 625 -34.00 -11.91 19.09
N SER A 626 -33.15 -12.93 19.19
CA SER A 626 -33.37 -14.09 20.08
C SER A 626 -32.26 -14.40 21.10
N GLU A 627 -31.04 -13.84 20.96
CA GLU A 627 -29.92 -14.11 21.88
C GLU A 627 -29.48 -12.88 22.72
N LEU A 628 -30.42 -12.31 23.49
CA LEU A 628 -30.06 -11.49 24.66
C LEU A 628 -30.45 -12.19 25.97
N ARG A 629 -29.51 -12.95 26.53
CA ARG A 629 -29.57 -13.40 27.94
C ARG A 629 -28.44 -12.76 28.75
N THR A 630 -28.80 -11.62 29.35
CA THR A 630 -28.18 -10.97 30.52
C THR A 630 -27.13 -11.81 31.26
N GLY A 631 -25.87 -11.36 31.30
CA GLY A 631 -24.79 -12.17 31.88
C GLY A 631 -23.58 -11.50 32.51
N ASP A 632 -23.01 -10.41 31.98
CA ASP A 632 -22.14 -9.50 32.75
C ASP A 632 -21.93 -8.20 31.96
N VAL A 633 -22.02 -7.03 32.62
CA VAL A 633 -21.65 -5.75 32.00
C VAL A 633 -20.39 -5.29 32.72
N THR A 634 -19.27 -5.93 32.38
CA THR A 634 -17.94 -5.42 32.69
C THR A 634 -17.79 -4.10 31.94
N ARG A 635 -17.80 -3.00 32.70
CA ARG A 635 -17.73 -1.64 32.18
C ARG A 635 -16.62 -1.51 31.14
N GLU A 636 -17.03 -1.22 29.90
CA GLU A 636 -16.16 -0.73 28.84
C GLU A 636 -15.30 0.39 29.40
N ARG A 637 -13.98 0.24 29.31
CA ARG A 637 -13.01 1.30 29.63
C ARG A 637 -12.29 1.63 28.33
N LYS A 638 -12.48 2.88 27.93
CA LYS A 638 -12.18 3.44 26.62
C LYS A 638 -10.69 3.82 26.46
N PRO A 639 -10.22 4.13 25.24
CA PRO A 639 -8.79 4.28 24.95
C PRO A 639 -8.06 5.28 25.85
N VAL A 640 -6.75 5.04 26.00
CA VAL A 640 -5.79 5.86 26.72
C VAL A 640 -4.69 6.22 25.73
N PHE A 641 -4.41 7.52 25.54
CA PHE A 641 -3.29 7.94 24.68
C PHE A 641 -2.00 8.01 25.50
N GLY A 642 -0.91 7.41 24.99
CA GLY A 642 0.31 7.19 25.78
C GLY A 642 1.13 8.44 26.09
N ASP A 643 1.33 9.32 25.10
CA ASP A 643 2.19 10.50 25.15
C ASP A 643 1.53 11.72 24.44
N ALA A 644 2.22 12.86 24.40
CA ALA A 644 1.69 14.14 23.90
C ALA A 644 1.04 14.08 22.51
N VAL A 645 -0.29 14.29 22.41
CA VAL A 645 -1.03 14.26 21.13
C VAL A 645 -1.42 15.65 20.66
N ASP A 646 -1.05 16.02 19.42
CA ASP A 646 -1.41 17.31 18.83
C ASP A 646 -2.60 17.21 17.86
N PHE A 647 -3.80 17.56 18.32
CA PHE A 647 -5.01 17.73 17.51
C PHE A 647 -5.23 19.18 17.04
N SER A 648 -4.19 20.00 16.95
CA SER A 648 -4.33 21.39 16.49
C SER A 648 -4.89 21.48 15.06
N GLU A 649 -5.83 22.40 14.85
CA GLU A 649 -6.63 22.61 13.63
C GLU A 649 -7.49 21.39 13.17
N ALA A 650 -7.43 20.25 13.87
CA ALA A 650 -8.16 19.03 13.51
C ALA A 650 -9.68 19.28 13.48
N THR A 651 -10.34 18.85 12.40
CA THR A 651 -11.76 19.11 12.19
C THR A 651 -12.59 17.84 12.20
N PHE A 652 -13.25 17.59 13.33
CA PHE A 652 -14.14 16.47 13.56
C PHE A 652 -15.57 16.82 13.12
N SER A 653 -16.11 16.08 12.15
CA SER A 653 -17.49 16.25 11.69
C SER A 653 -18.45 15.40 12.52
N ALA A 654 -19.10 16.03 13.51
CA ALA A 654 -20.22 15.49 14.30
C ALA A 654 -19.91 14.27 15.20
N GLY A 655 -20.71 14.11 16.27
CA GLY A 655 -20.98 12.82 16.94
C GLY A 655 -19.87 12.15 17.75
N VAL A 656 -18.58 12.41 17.50
CA VAL A 656 -17.44 11.62 18.01
C VAL A 656 -17.51 11.36 19.51
N ASP A 657 -17.47 10.09 19.94
CA ASP A 657 -17.69 9.69 21.33
C ASP A 657 -16.40 9.37 22.11
N PHE A 658 -15.76 10.42 22.59
CA PHE A 658 -14.66 10.39 23.55
C PHE A 658 -15.10 10.16 25.01
N SER A 659 -16.36 9.86 25.34
CA SER A 659 -16.77 9.75 26.76
C SER A 659 -15.90 8.77 27.56
N GLU A 660 -15.56 9.10 28.82
CA GLU A 660 -14.69 8.30 29.71
C GLU A 660 -13.26 7.98 29.18
N THR A 661 -12.79 8.64 28.11
CA THR A 661 -11.39 8.62 27.64
C THR A 661 -10.46 9.41 28.57
N GLU A 662 -9.24 8.89 28.79
CA GLU A 662 -8.16 9.56 29.52
C GLU A 662 -7.16 10.14 28.50
N PHE A 663 -6.97 11.47 28.49
CA PHE A 663 -6.00 12.17 27.63
C PHE A 663 -4.72 12.53 28.42
N PRO A 664 -3.52 12.38 27.84
CA PRO A 664 -2.27 12.79 28.46
C PRO A 664 -2.21 14.32 28.58
N ALA A 665 -1.55 14.82 29.62
CA ALA A 665 -1.57 16.24 29.99
C ALA A 665 -1.07 17.18 28.88
N GLU A 666 -0.17 16.71 28.01
CA GLU A 666 0.40 17.48 26.89
C GLU A 666 -0.47 17.45 25.61
N THR A 667 -1.73 17.02 25.70
CA THR A 667 -2.67 17.01 24.55
C THR A 667 -3.07 18.43 24.13
N SER A 668 -2.88 18.76 22.85
CA SER A 668 -3.35 20.01 22.23
C SER A 668 -4.62 19.78 21.40
N PHE A 669 -5.52 20.75 21.43
CA PHE A 669 -6.72 20.85 20.58
C PHE A 669 -6.81 22.25 19.94
N GLU A 670 -5.69 22.96 19.77
CA GLU A 670 -5.71 24.38 19.40
C GLU A 670 -6.40 24.59 18.05
N ARG A 671 -7.47 25.39 18.02
CA ARG A 671 -8.28 25.68 16.82
C ARG A 671 -8.99 24.45 16.22
N ALA A 672 -9.05 23.33 16.93
CA ALA A 672 -9.80 22.15 16.51
C ALA A 672 -11.31 22.41 16.39
N THR A 673 -12.03 21.67 15.55
CA THR A 673 -13.51 21.73 15.45
C THR A 673 -14.09 20.44 16.00
N LEU A 674 -14.66 20.49 17.21
CA LEU A 674 -15.15 19.37 18.02
C LEU A 674 -16.68 19.42 18.22
N SER A 675 -17.40 19.81 17.16
CA SER A 675 -18.82 20.14 17.26
C SER A 675 -19.70 18.89 17.29
N ASN A 676 -20.61 18.80 18.28
CA ASN A 676 -21.47 17.65 18.59
C ASN A 676 -20.74 16.40 19.10
N ALA A 677 -19.45 16.47 19.47
CA ALA A 677 -18.73 15.35 20.07
C ALA A 677 -19.21 15.07 21.51
N ASN A 678 -19.19 13.82 21.96
CA ASN A 678 -19.43 13.43 23.35
C ASN A 678 -18.09 13.27 24.09
N PHE A 679 -17.92 14.03 25.17
CA PHE A 679 -16.77 14.02 26.07
C PHE A 679 -17.21 13.69 27.52
N SER A 680 -18.39 13.07 27.71
CA SER A 680 -18.95 12.88 29.05
C SER A 680 -18.04 12.02 29.93
N GLY A 681 -17.56 12.56 31.05
CA GLY A 681 -16.70 11.82 31.99
C GLY A 681 -15.22 11.69 31.58
N THR A 682 -14.75 12.42 30.57
CA THR A 682 -13.32 12.45 30.17
C THR A 682 -12.42 13.11 31.19
N ASP A 683 -11.16 12.68 31.24
CA ASP A 683 -10.08 13.46 31.85
C ASP A 683 -9.35 14.25 30.75
N LEU A 684 -9.49 15.57 30.80
CA LEU A 684 -8.83 16.57 29.95
C LEU A 684 -7.96 17.51 30.81
N THR A 685 -7.56 17.05 32.00
CA THR A 685 -6.76 17.86 32.93
C THR A 685 -5.40 18.22 32.33
N GLY A 686 -4.99 19.47 32.55
CA GLY A 686 -3.69 19.95 32.08
C GLY A 686 -3.57 20.27 30.58
N SER A 687 -4.51 19.85 29.71
CA SER A 687 -4.46 20.05 28.25
C SER A 687 -3.97 21.45 27.84
N GLU A 688 -2.75 21.51 27.29
CA GLU A 688 -1.94 22.74 27.25
C GLU A 688 -2.47 23.81 26.29
N SER A 689 -3.14 23.43 25.20
CA SER A 689 -3.83 24.39 24.33
C SER A 689 -5.04 23.78 23.65
N ALA A 690 -6.22 23.94 24.26
CA ALA A 690 -7.49 23.81 23.54
C ALA A 690 -7.96 25.18 23.01
N SER A 691 -7.04 26.15 22.87
CA SER A 691 -7.40 27.53 22.59
C SER A 691 -8.04 27.68 21.20
N ALA A 692 -9.05 28.55 21.06
CA ALA A 692 -9.84 28.74 19.84
C ALA A 692 -10.54 27.49 19.24
N ALA A 693 -10.62 26.36 19.95
CA ALA A 693 -11.36 25.18 19.51
C ALA A 693 -12.89 25.38 19.50
N THR A 694 -13.64 24.58 18.74
CA THR A 694 -15.11 24.72 18.51
C THR A 694 -15.89 23.49 18.99
N PHE A 695 -16.25 23.46 20.27
CA PHE A 695 -17.08 22.44 20.94
C PHE A 695 -18.59 22.70 20.80
N ASP A 696 -19.04 23.33 19.71
CA ASP A 696 -20.46 23.69 19.53
C ASP A 696 -21.36 22.45 19.63
N SER A 697 -22.36 22.48 20.51
CA SER A 697 -23.31 21.38 20.79
C SER A 697 -22.69 20.06 21.28
N ALA A 698 -21.42 20.05 21.70
CA ALA A 698 -20.76 18.89 22.32
C ALA A 698 -21.36 18.50 23.70
N ASP A 699 -21.23 17.24 24.12
CA ASP A 699 -21.66 16.75 25.44
C ASP A 699 -20.47 16.48 26.37
N LEU A 700 -20.04 17.50 27.11
CA LEU A 700 -18.96 17.44 28.12
C LEU A 700 -19.53 17.13 29.52
N THR A 701 -20.60 16.34 29.61
CA THR A 701 -21.28 16.09 30.90
C THR A 701 -20.40 15.26 31.85
N GLY A 702 -19.85 15.91 32.88
CA GLY A 702 -18.99 15.27 33.89
C GLY A 702 -17.52 15.17 33.51
N ALA A 703 -17.08 15.79 32.41
CA ALA A 703 -15.66 15.88 32.05
C ALA A 703 -14.86 16.68 33.09
N ASP A 704 -13.62 16.27 33.38
CA ASP A 704 -12.65 17.07 34.13
C ASP A 704 -11.76 17.87 33.16
N LEU A 705 -11.95 19.19 33.15
CA LEU A 705 -11.21 20.16 32.35
C LEU A 705 -10.28 20.99 33.26
N SER A 706 -9.85 20.45 34.41
CA SER A 706 -9.11 21.23 35.39
C SER A 706 -7.71 21.62 34.88
N GLY A 707 -7.39 22.91 34.98
CA GLY A 707 -6.16 23.51 34.45
C GLY A 707 -6.14 23.80 32.94
N ALA A 708 -7.11 23.30 32.17
CA ALA A 708 -7.10 23.37 30.70
C ALA A 708 -7.09 24.82 30.13
N ILE A 709 -6.38 25.03 29.01
CA ILE A 709 -6.34 26.32 28.32
C ILE A 709 -7.42 26.39 27.22
N LEU A 710 -8.60 26.87 27.60
CA LEU A 710 -9.81 27.00 26.78
C LEU A 710 -10.01 28.44 26.24
N ALA A 711 -8.94 29.22 26.09
CA ALA A 711 -9.05 30.63 25.71
C ALA A 711 -9.57 30.79 24.27
N GLY A 712 -10.61 31.62 24.06
CA GLY A 712 -11.20 31.87 22.74
C GLY A 712 -12.01 30.71 22.14
N THR A 713 -12.24 29.63 22.89
CA THR A 713 -13.05 28.47 22.44
C THR A 713 -14.51 28.81 22.18
N SER A 714 -15.17 28.10 21.27
CA SER A 714 -16.63 28.13 21.13
C SER A 714 -17.25 26.91 21.81
N PHE A 715 -18.36 27.13 22.52
CA PHE A 715 -19.16 26.11 23.21
C PHE A 715 -20.65 26.33 22.90
N GLU A 716 -21.01 26.80 21.69
CA GLU A 716 -22.38 27.21 21.37
C GLU A 716 -23.34 26.00 21.45
N GLY A 717 -24.22 25.98 22.45
CA GLY A 717 -25.16 24.88 22.71
C GLY A 717 -24.59 23.66 23.46
N ALA A 718 -23.32 23.67 23.86
CA ALA A 718 -22.66 22.52 24.50
C ALA A 718 -23.25 22.17 25.88
N ARG A 719 -23.21 20.89 26.29
CA ARG A 719 -23.60 20.42 27.63
C ARG A 719 -22.37 20.29 28.52
N LEU A 720 -22.21 21.21 29.46
CA LEU A 720 -21.13 21.21 30.46
C LEU A 720 -21.70 20.85 31.85
N SER A 721 -22.66 19.91 31.89
CA SER A 721 -23.36 19.60 33.14
C SER A 721 -22.53 18.65 34.01
N ARG A 722 -22.29 19.00 35.27
CA ARG A 722 -21.36 18.30 36.20
C ARG A 722 -19.88 18.34 35.81
N ALA A 723 -19.48 19.06 34.77
CA ALA A 723 -18.07 19.20 34.39
C ALA A 723 -17.25 19.90 35.48
N GLU A 724 -15.97 19.54 35.63
CA GLU A 724 -15.02 20.20 36.51
C GLU A 724 -14.16 21.18 35.70
N LEU A 725 -14.13 22.44 36.11
CA LEU A 725 -13.43 23.55 35.44
C LEU A 725 -12.51 24.25 36.44
N LEU A 726 -11.88 23.48 37.34
CA LEU A 726 -11.03 24.02 38.40
C LEU A 726 -9.74 24.58 37.75
N ASP A 727 -9.29 25.79 38.10
CA ASP A 727 -8.06 26.39 37.54
C ASP A 727 -8.06 26.67 36.02
N ALA A 728 -9.08 26.26 35.27
CA ALA A 728 -9.18 26.36 33.80
C ALA A 728 -9.25 27.80 33.27
N ASN A 729 -8.68 28.04 32.09
CA ASN A 729 -8.64 29.36 31.44
C ASN A 729 -9.66 29.47 30.30
N LEU A 730 -10.79 30.13 30.54
CA LEU A 730 -11.92 30.33 29.61
C LEU A 730 -11.96 31.75 29.01
N ILE A 731 -10.81 32.45 28.95
CA ILE A 731 -10.75 33.85 28.51
C ILE A 731 -11.21 33.98 27.06
N GLY A 732 -12.31 34.71 26.85
CA GLY A 732 -12.84 34.98 25.51
C GLY A 732 -13.67 33.84 24.90
N ALA A 733 -13.99 32.79 25.66
CA ALA A 733 -14.79 31.68 25.17
C ALA A 733 -16.28 32.05 24.89
N GLU A 734 -16.86 31.51 23.82
CA GLU A 734 -18.24 31.72 23.38
C GLU A 734 -19.21 30.66 23.94
N LEU A 735 -19.70 30.89 25.17
CA LEU A 735 -20.62 29.98 25.90
C LEU A 735 -22.11 30.17 25.57
N TYR A 736 -22.47 30.55 24.33
CA TYR A 736 -23.85 30.88 23.98
C TYR A 736 -24.75 29.63 24.00
N GLY A 737 -25.79 29.62 24.85
CA GLY A 737 -26.72 28.49 24.93
C GLY A 737 -26.18 27.22 25.62
N ALA A 738 -24.95 27.24 26.15
CA ALA A 738 -24.37 26.11 26.86
C ALA A 738 -25.11 25.76 28.16
N LEU A 739 -25.18 24.47 28.49
CA LEU A 739 -25.88 23.92 29.67
C LEU A 739 -24.90 23.55 30.80
N LEU A 740 -24.55 24.54 31.63
CA LEU A 740 -23.63 24.45 32.78
C LEU A 740 -24.29 23.90 34.08
N GLY A 741 -25.14 22.89 33.98
CA GLY A 741 -25.90 22.35 35.12
C GLY A 741 -25.01 21.61 36.14
N ASN A 742 -24.81 22.17 37.34
CA ASN A 742 -23.94 21.62 38.40
C ASN A 742 -22.44 21.54 38.04
N ALA A 743 -21.93 22.37 37.12
CA ALA A 743 -20.50 22.47 36.87
C ALA A 743 -19.72 22.96 38.10
N ARG A 744 -18.51 22.45 38.32
CA ARG A 744 -17.61 22.82 39.44
C ARG A 744 -16.56 23.83 38.97
N ILE A 745 -16.41 24.94 39.70
CA ILE A 745 -15.41 25.99 39.44
C ILE A 745 -14.69 26.36 40.74
N ASN A 746 -13.46 26.88 40.66
CA ASN A 746 -12.71 27.37 41.82
C ASN A 746 -12.35 28.86 41.68
N ARG A 747 -11.42 29.36 42.52
CA ARG A 747 -11.00 30.77 42.51
C ARG A 747 -10.01 31.12 41.39
N ASN A 748 -9.36 30.11 40.82
CA ASN A 748 -8.30 30.25 39.84
C ASN A 748 -8.83 30.10 38.40
N THR A 749 -10.03 29.52 38.22
CA THR A 749 -10.75 29.46 36.95
C THR A 749 -10.90 30.86 36.32
N GLN A 750 -10.23 31.13 35.20
CA GLN A 750 -10.15 32.45 34.57
C GLN A 750 -11.17 32.61 33.45
N PHE A 751 -12.32 33.25 33.73
CA PHE A 751 -13.21 33.75 32.67
C PHE A 751 -12.73 35.08 32.06
N TRP A 752 -11.81 35.75 32.76
CA TRP A 752 -11.17 37.02 32.39
C TRP A 752 -9.72 36.98 32.92
N PRO A 753 -8.71 37.50 32.20
CA PRO A 753 -7.32 37.39 32.64
C PRO A 753 -7.05 38.16 33.91
N GLU A 754 -6.10 37.62 34.69
CA GLU A 754 -5.59 38.24 35.89
C GLU A 754 -4.95 39.61 35.60
N THR A 755 -5.73 40.68 35.80
CA THR A 755 -5.18 42.03 35.95
C THR A 755 -4.42 42.12 37.28
N LYS A 756 -3.17 41.64 37.33
CA LYS A 756 -2.22 41.92 38.43
C LYS A 756 -1.78 43.40 38.47
N SER A 757 -2.07 44.16 37.40
CA SER A 757 -2.16 45.62 37.43
C SER A 757 -3.54 46.04 37.96
N LYS A 758 -3.62 47.16 38.71
CA LYS A 758 -4.90 47.86 39.00
C LYS A 758 -5.45 48.57 37.75
N GLY A 759 -5.50 47.85 36.63
CA GLY A 759 -5.99 48.28 35.34
C GLY A 759 -7.48 48.00 35.21
N THR A 760 -8.23 49.01 34.76
CA THR A 760 -9.66 48.88 34.50
C THR A 760 -9.95 47.80 33.45
N ILE A 761 -11.08 47.09 33.57
CA ILE A 761 -11.68 46.13 32.60
C ILE A 761 -11.68 46.63 31.12
N ARG A 762 -11.46 47.93 30.91
CA ARG A 762 -11.33 48.59 29.61
C ARG A 762 -10.13 48.13 28.76
N THR A 763 -9.04 47.62 29.35
CA THR A 763 -7.90 47.04 28.60
C THR A 763 -8.14 45.60 28.16
N LEU A 764 -9.35 45.07 28.37
CA LEU A 764 -9.72 43.69 28.12
C LEU A 764 -10.74 43.49 26.99
N VAL A 765 -11.14 44.58 26.33
CA VAL A 765 -12.06 44.56 25.20
C VAL A 765 -11.31 44.74 23.85
N ASP A 766 -10.00 44.98 23.91
CA ASP A 766 -9.08 45.02 22.77
C ASP A 766 -7.76 44.30 23.15
N PRO A 767 -7.57 43.00 22.80
CA PRO A 767 -6.25 42.39 22.82
C PRO A 767 -5.37 42.93 21.66
N PRO A 768 -4.05 43.07 21.84
CA PRO A 768 -3.16 43.58 20.79
C PRO A 768 -2.77 42.50 19.77
N GLU A 769 -3.12 42.76 18.49
CA GLU A 769 -2.61 42.09 17.28
C GLU A 769 -3.04 40.60 17.08
N PRO A 770 -2.81 39.96 15.91
CA PRO A 770 -3.74 40.15 14.80
C PRO A 770 -4.26 38.85 14.14
N ALA A 771 -4.57 37.80 14.90
CA ALA A 771 -4.98 36.49 14.34
C ALA A 771 -6.46 36.38 13.89
N LEU A 772 -7.36 37.21 14.42
CA LEU A 772 -8.83 37.01 14.31
C LEU A 772 -9.52 37.81 13.20
N ARG A 773 -8.91 37.94 12.00
CA ARG A 773 -9.38 38.90 10.98
C ARG A 773 -10.36 38.37 9.92
N GLU A 774 -10.58 37.06 9.81
CA GLU A 774 -11.31 36.48 8.67
C GLU A 774 -12.80 36.15 8.90
N SER A 775 -13.28 36.06 10.15
CA SER A 775 -14.67 35.65 10.47
C SER A 775 -15.77 36.72 10.17
N ARG A 776 -15.51 37.66 9.25
CA ARG A 776 -16.43 38.76 8.90
C ARG A 776 -17.73 38.33 8.17
N LEU A 777 -17.88 37.07 7.78
CA LEU A 777 -18.98 36.62 6.90
C LEU A 777 -20.24 36.04 7.59
N ARG A 778 -20.23 35.69 8.89
CA ARG A 778 -21.46 35.20 9.57
C ARG A 778 -22.48 36.29 9.95
N ARG A 779 -22.14 37.58 9.87
CA ARG A 779 -22.98 38.70 10.36
C ARG A 779 -24.22 39.09 9.54
N ILE A 780 -24.61 38.31 8.51
CA ILE A 780 -25.71 38.68 7.57
C ILE A 780 -26.91 37.72 7.58
N LYS A 781 -26.86 36.54 8.21
CA LYS A 781 -27.95 35.52 8.11
C LYS A 781 -28.85 35.30 9.34
N THR A 782 -28.76 36.10 10.40
CA THR A 782 -29.59 35.94 11.62
C THR A 782 -30.67 37.03 11.81
N ALA A 783 -31.23 37.55 10.73
CA ALA A 783 -32.34 38.52 10.76
C ALA A 783 -33.75 37.88 10.72
N PHE A 784 -33.86 36.58 10.44
CA PHE A 784 -35.15 35.90 10.22
C PHE A 784 -35.20 34.46 10.78
N ARG A 785 -35.47 34.33 12.09
CA ARG A 785 -36.36 33.31 12.66
C ARG A 785 -36.91 33.81 14.00
N ARG A 786 -38.25 33.89 14.10
CA ARG A 786 -38.98 34.27 15.32
C ARG A 786 -39.37 33.01 16.08
N GLY A 787 -39.15 33.01 17.41
CA GLY A 787 -39.53 31.91 18.30
C GLY A 787 -38.51 30.76 18.27
N THR A 788 -38.03 30.23 19.39
CA THR A 788 -38.39 30.45 20.81
C THR A 788 -37.12 30.40 21.67
N LEU A 789 -36.91 31.38 22.54
CA LEU A 789 -35.87 31.29 23.58
C LEU A 789 -36.31 30.27 24.63
N PRO A 790 -35.56 29.19 24.90
CA PRO A 790 -35.81 28.35 26.06
C PRO A 790 -35.50 29.15 27.33
N TYR A 791 -36.47 29.18 28.24
CA TYR A 791 -36.30 29.67 29.59
C TYR A 791 -35.78 28.53 30.47
N CYS A 792 -35.00 28.85 31.50
CA CYS A 792 -34.61 27.87 32.51
C CYS A 792 -35.88 27.27 33.13
N THR A 793 -36.15 26.00 32.81
CA THR A 793 -37.30 25.28 33.34
C THR A 793 -36.83 24.52 34.57
N TYR A 794 -37.23 24.99 35.75
CA TYR A 794 -37.08 24.24 36.99
C TYR A 794 -38.04 23.04 36.94
N ASP A 795 -37.50 21.81 36.82
CA ASP A 795 -38.31 20.59 36.88
C ASP A 795 -38.49 20.17 38.36
N PRO A 796 -39.72 20.20 38.92
CA PRO A 796 -39.97 19.85 40.31
C PRO A 796 -39.90 18.34 40.60
N ARG A 797 -39.56 17.49 39.61
CA ARG A 797 -39.57 16.02 39.76
C ARG A 797 -38.34 15.44 40.47
N TYR A 798 -37.31 16.23 40.71
CA TYR A 798 -36.08 15.82 41.40
C TYR A 798 -35.91 16.53 42.75
N ASP A 799 -36.87 16.33 43.65
CA ASP A 799 -36.60 16.40 45.09
C ASP A 799 -36.37 14.98 45.61
N ARG A 800 -35.10 14.62 45.81
CA ARG A 800 -34.68 13.34 46.42
C ARG A 800 -33.62 13.57 47.48
N ASP A 801 -34.11 13.71 48.71
CA ASP A 801 -33.51 13.18 49.94
C ASP A 801 -31.96 13.02 49.97
N THR A 802 -31.24 14.13 50.14
CA THR A 802 -29.89 14.09 50.71
C THR A 802 -29.94 14.46 52.19
N LYS A 803 -30.24 13.48 53.05
CA LYS A 803 -29.75 13.55 54.44
C LYS A 803 -28.24 13.31 54.42
N GLY A 804 -27.52 14.05 55.27
CA GLY A 804 -26.05 14.06 55.31
C GLY A 804 -25.42 12.68 55.50
N GLY A 805 -24.13 12.51 55.28
CA GLY A 805 -23.07 13.51 55.40
C GLY A 805 -21.91 12.88 56.19
N ALA A 806 -20.68 13.26 55.89
CA ALA A 806 -19.47 12.54 56.32
C ALA A 806 -19.31 12.39 57.84
N ALA A 807 -18.58 11.35 58.25
CA ALA A 807 -17.75 11.36 59.45
C ALA A 807 -16.63 10.31 59.37
N ASP A 808 -15.42 10.72 59.75
CA ASP A 808 -14.27 9.87 60.04
C ASP A 808 -14.50 8.88 61.20
N GLU A 809 -13.58 7.95 61.35
CA GLU A 809 -13.48 7.04 62.49
C GLU A 809 -13.24 7.78 63.82
N ASN A 810 -14.12 7.62 64.82
CA ASN A 810 -13.85 6.82 66.04
C ASN A 810 -14.81 7.07 67.23
N ALA A 811 -14.93 6.02 68.06
CA ALA A 811 -15.32 6.01 69.48
C ALA A 811 -16.82 6.21 69.92
N ASP A 812 -17.43 5.06 70.25
CA ASP A 812 -18.32 4.76 71.40
C ASP A 812 -19.41 5.75 71.92
N GLN A 813 -20.68 5.37 71.70
CA GLN A 813 -21.81 5.22 72.68
C GLN A 813 -22.22 6.35 73.70
N PRO A 814 -23.47 6.37 74.20
CA PRO A 814 -24.75 6.18 73.49
C PRO A 814 -25.92 7.12 73.96
N ALA A 815 -26.96 7.21 73.11
CA ALA A 815 -28.39 7.39 73.44
C ALA A 815 -28.93 8.62 74.23
N LYS A 816 -29.94 9.32 73.63
CA LYS A 816 -31.32 9.34 74.18
C LYS A 816 -32.41 9.89 73.24
N SER A 817 -33.62 9.41 73.51
CA SER A 817 -34.98 9.74 73.03
C SER A 817 -35.27 11.23 72.70
N THR A 818 -36.31 11.62 71.93
CA THR A 818 -37.72 11.23 72.16
C THR A 818 -38.67 11.56 70.98
N GLN A 819 -39.40 10.55 70.51
CA GLN A 819 -40.84 10.53 70.16
C GLN A 819 -41.58 11.87 69.85
N SER A 820 -42.23 11.98 68.67
CA SER A 820 -43.71 11.85 68.47
C SER A 820 -44.43 13.18 68.14
N THR A 821 -45.58 13.27 67.45
CA THR A 821 -46.28 12.45 66.41
C THR A 821 -47.48 13.28 65.90
N GLY A 822 -47.92 13.17 64.62
CA GLY A 822 -49.25 13.68 64.22
C GLY A 822 -49.52 13.98 62.74
N SER A 823 -50.01 12.99 62.00
CA SER A 823 -50.86 13.17 60.79
C SER A 823 -52.19 13.87 61.19
N GLY A 824 -52.93 14.63 60.36
CA GLY A 824 -52.81 14.98 58.94
C GLY A 824 -54.20 15.12 58.30
N THR A 825 -54.44 16.08 57.39
CA THR A 825 -55.56 16.09 56.40
C THR A 825 -55.44 17.29 55.43
N HIS A 826 -55.78 17.09 54.16
CA HIS A 826 -55.62 18.08 53.08
C HIS A 826 -56.71 19.17 53.04
N SER A 827 -56.36 20.35 52.52
CA SER A 827 -57.31 21.27 51.86
C SER A 827 -56.63 22.06 50.74
N SER A 828 -57.35 22.26 49.63
CA SER A 828 -56.81 22.56 48.29
C SER A 828 -56.71 24.05 47.93
N ASN A 829 -56.31 24.91 48.87
CA ASN A 829 -56.13 26.36 48.60
C ASN A 829 -54.68 26.78 48.29
N GLY A 830 -53.71 25.87 48.43
CA GLY A 830 -52.28 26.23 48.44
C GLY A 830 -51.74 26.88 47.17
N ALA A 831 -52.24 26.53 45.97
CA ALA A 831 -51.60 26.90 44.70
C ALA A 831 -51.51 28.43 44.44
N ALA A 832 -52.51 29.20 44.86
CA ALA A 832 -52.52 30.65 44.68
C ALA A 832 -51.67 31.39 45.75
N GLU A 833 -51.57 30.82 46.96
CA GLU A 833 -50.71 31.34 48.04
C GLU A 833 -49.23 31.00 47.78
N THR A 834 -48.91 29.82 47.24
CA THR A 834 -47.53 29.46 46.86
C THR A 834 -47.00 30.35 45.74
N GLU A 835 -47.77 30.59 44.67
CA GLU A 835 -47.29 31.42 43.55
C GLU A 835 -47.07 32.89 43.97
N ALA A 836 -47.90 33.41 44.88
CA ALA A 836 -47.70 34.74 45.47
C ALA A 836 -46.43 34.79 46.35
N ALA A 837 -46.24 33.78 47.21
CA ALA A 837 -45.04 33.65 48.04
C ALA A 837 -43.76 33.43 47.21
N GLU A 838 -43.84 32.77 46.05
CA GLU A 838 -42.72 32.57 45.13
C GLU A 838 -42.35 33.85 44.38
N LEU A 839 -43.32 34.67 43.96
CA LEU A 839 -43.03 36.00 43.41
C LEU A 839 -42.39 36.93 44.43
N GLU A 840 -42.82 36.87 45.70
CA GLU A 840 -42.20 37.61 46.81
C GLU A 840 -40.76 37.13 47.08
N LYS A 841 -40.55 35.81 47.17
CA LYS A 841 -39.20 35.21 47.28
C LYS A 841 -38.31 35.62 46.11
N ALA A 842 -38.79 35.55 44.86
CA ALA A 842 -38.02 35.94 43.68
C ALA A 842 -37.64 37.43 43.72
N ALA A 843 -38.57 38.31 44.09
CA ALA A 843 -38.29 39.75 44.25
C ALA A 843 -37.27 40.03 45.37
N ALA A 844 -37.30 39.25 46.45
CA ALA A 844 -36.29 39.30 47.51
C ALA A 844 -34.91 38.82 47.03
N THR A 845 -34.84 37.69 46.33
CA THR A 845 -33.59 37.13 45.76
C THR A 845 -32.94 38.11 44.79
N TYR A 846 -33.69 38.69 43.84
CA TYR A 846 -33.15 39.75 42.97
C TYR A 846 -32.74 41.01 43.75
N GLY A 847 -33.34 41.28 44.90
CA GLY A 847 -32.92 42.36 45.81
C GLY A 847 -31.57 42.08 46.47
N ILE A 848 -31.32 40.83 46.89
CA ILE A 848 -30.04 40.38 47.47
C ILE A 848 -28.95 40.34 46.40
N LEU A 849 -29.26 39.87 45.19
CA LEU A 849 -28.35 39.91 44.05
C LEU A 849 -28.03 41.35 43.62
N GLU A 850 -29.01 42.26 43.67
CA GLU A 850 -28.78 43.70 43.43
C GLU A 850 -27.85 44.32 44.50
N SER A 851 -27.99 43.96 45.78
CA SER A 851 -27.07 44.45 46.82
C SER A 851 -25.67 43.86 46.64
N LEU A 852 -25.53 42.55 46.44
CA LEU A 852 -24.22 41.93 46.17
C LEU A 852 -23.56 42.55 44.94
N ALA A 853 -24.29 42.75 43.85
CA ALA A 853 -23.75 43.36 42.64
C ALA A 853 -23.40 44.85 42.84
N ARG A 854 -24.07 45.56 43.75
CA ARG A 854 -23.68 46.94 44.12
C ARG A 854 -22.42 46.95 45.00
N ASP A 855 -22.37 46.09 46.00
CA ASP A 855 -21.26 46.01 46.96
C ASP A 855 -19.97 45.53 46.27
N ASN A 856 -20.07 44.64 45.28
CA ASN A 856 -18.98 44.20 44.42
C ASN A 856 -18.70 45.12 43.22
N SER A 857 -19.30 46.31 43.16
CA SER A 857 -19.08 47.30 42.08
C SER A 857 -19.33 46.76 40.66
N LEU A 858 -20.36 45.93 40.48
CA LEU A 858 -20.83 45.38 39.22
C LEU A 858 -22.12 46.12 38.75
N PRO A 859 -22.03 47.38 38.27
CA PRO A 859 -23.19 48.23 38.01
C PRO A 859 -24.13 47.68 36.94
N ARG A 860 -23.64 46.86 36.01
CA ARG A 860 -24.46 46.21 34.97
C ARG A 860 -25.33 45.09 35.55
N LEU A 861 -24.75 44.17 36.32
CA LEU A 861 -25.50 43.12 37.00
C LEU A 861 -26.48 43.72 38.02
N ALA A 862 -26.05 44.74 38.77
CA ALA A 862 -26.93 45.47 39.68
C ALA A 862 -28.09 46.18 38.95
N SER A 863 -27.86 46.70 37.74
CA SER A 863 -28.90 47.28 36.88
C SER A 863 -29.87 46.21 36.37
N GLU A 864 -29.36 45.07 35.90
CA GLU A 864 -30.17 43.96 35.37
C GLU A 864 -31.02 43.30 36.48
N CYS A 865 -30.46 43.03 37.66
CA CYS A 865 -31.22 42.58 38.82
C CYS A 865 -32.25 43.61 39.31
N PHE A 866 -31.91 44.91 39.30
CA PHE A 866 -32.86 45.99 39.63
C PHE A 866 -34.04 46.03 38.65
N LEU A 867 -33.78 45.86 37.35
CA LEU A 867 -34.81 45.82 36.31
C LEU A 867 -35.71 44.59 36.47
N SER A 868 -35.13 43.39 36.63
CA SER A 868 -35.89 42.15 36.89
C SER A 868 -36.78 42.26 38.13
N ARG A 869 -36.25 42.84 39.22
CA ARG A 869 -37.02 43.12 40.44
C ARG A 869 -38.18 44.09 40.19
N LYS A 870 -37.98 45.14 39.36
CA LYS A 870 -39.04 46.10 39.02
C LYS A 870 -40.13 45.52 38.12
N ASP A 871 -39.77 44.64 37.19
CA ASP A 871 -40.74 43.96 36.34
C ASP A 871 -41.56 42.92 37.11
N ILE A 872 -40.98 42.24 38.11
CA ILE A 872 -41.73 41.38 39.05
C ILE A 872 -42.70 42.21 39.91
N GLN A 873 -42.26 43.34 40.47
CA GLN A 873 -43.14 44.25 41.22
C GLN A 873 -44.30 44.78 40.36
N LEU A 874 -44.07 45.07 39.08
CA LEU A 874 -45.14 45.48 38.16
C LEU A 874 -46.18 44.35 37.92
N ARG A 875 -45.74 43.08 37.86
CA ARG A 875 -46.65 41.93 37.77
C ARG A 875 -47.49 41.78 39.04
N GLN A 876 -46.88 41.95 40.22
CA GLN A 876 -47.57 41.94 41.51
C GLN A 876 -48.66 43.04 41.58
N TYR A 877 -48.34 44.30 41.28
CA TYR A 877 -49.31 45.40 41.34
C TYR A 877 -50.50 45.25 40.38
N ARG A 878 -50.33 44.56 39.24
CA ARG A 878 -51.45 44.22 38.35
C ARG A 878 -52.37 43.19 38.99
N ARG A 879 -51.82 42.18 39.67
CA ARG A 879 -52.60 41.11 40.34
C ARG A 879 -53.38 41.64 41.54
N GLU A 880 -52.77 42.53 42.31
CA GLU A 880 -53.40 43.26 43.44
C GLU A 880 -54.43 44.32 43.00
N SER A 881 -54.69 44.46 41.69
CA SER A 881 -55.65 45.41 41.11
C SER A 881 -55.41 46.89 41.45
N ASN A 882 -54.20 47.25 41.88
CA ASN A 882 -53.86 48.61 42.31
C ASN A 882 -53.45 49.51 41.12
N TRP A 883 -54.45 49.89 40.33
CA TRP A 883 -54.28 50.60 39.05
C TRP A 883 -53.44 51.89 39.14
N GLN A 884 -53.46 52.59 40.29
CA GLN A 884 -52.66 53.80 40.52
C GLN A 884 -51.16 53.50 40.59
N MET A 885 -50.77 52.38 41.22
CA MET A 885 -49.38 51.95 41.31
C MET A 885 -48.87 51.39 39.98
N VAL A 886 -49.73 50.68 39.24
CA VAL A 886 -49.45 50.21 37.88
C VAL A 886 -49.18 51.39 36.93
N LEU A 887 -50.03 52.42 36.93
CA LEU A 887 -49.83 53.58 36.06
C LEU A 887 -48.53 54.35 36.39
N ARG A 888 -48.23 54.55 37.68
CA ARG A 888 -47.00 55.21 38.15
C ARG A 888 -45.71 54.46 37.79
N SER A 889 -45.77 53.13 37.61
CA SER A 889 -44.61 52.29 37.28
C SER A 889 -44.41 52.07 35.79
N ILE A 890 -45.48 52.14 34.97
CA ILE A 890 -45.38 51.98 33.50
C ILE A 890 -44.73 53.20 32.82
N VAL A 891 -45.09 54.44 33.19
CA VAL A 891 -44.59 55.63 32.47
C VAL A 891 -43.04 55.72 32.49
N PRO A 892 -42.33 55.50 33.62
CA PRO A 892 -40.87 55.48 33.64
C PRO A 892 -40.24 54.28 32.91
N SER A 893 -40.94 53.15 32.79
CA SER A 893 -40.41 51.95 32.14
C SER A 893 -40.38 52.08 30.61
N VAL A 894 -41.39 52.75 30.05
CA VAL A 894 -41.46 53.06 28.61
C VAL A 894 -40.46 54.15 28.24
N VAL A 895 -40.51 55.31 28.91
CA VAL A 895 -39.72 56.49 28.52
C VAL A 895 -38.23 56.33 28.80
N ALA A 896 -37.85 55.79 29.97
CA ALA A 896 -36.46 55.78 30.42
C ALA A 896 -35.93 54.39 30.84
N ARG A 897 -36.73 53.32 30.72
CA ARG A 897 -36.46 52.00 31.31
C ARG A 897 -36.03 52.10 32.78
N TYR A 898 -36.87 52.76 33.59
CA TYR A 898 -36.61 53.08 35.00
C TYR A 898 -35.35 53.92 35.28
N GLY A 899 -34.82 54.60 34.25
CA GLY A 899 -33.67 55.49 34.34
C GLY A 899 -32.33 54.86 33.90
N GLU A 900 -32.36 53.70 33.25
CA GLU A 900 -31.15 52.95 32.87
C GLU A 900 -30.76 53.15 31.39
N SER A 901 -31.64 53.70 30.53
CA SER A 901 -31.41 53.81 29.08
C SER A 901 -31.56 55.25 28.55
N PRO A 902 -30.47 56.01 28.37
CA PRO A 902 -30.54 57.36 27.78
C PRO A 902 -30.98 57.33 26.31
N TRP A 903 -30.64 56.26 25.58
CA TRP A 903 -31.07 56.05 24.19
C TRP A 903 -32.59 55.98 24.03
N ARG A 904 -33.34 55.48 25.02
CA ARG A 904 -34.81 55.53 24.97
C ARG A 904 -35.35 56.95 25.14
N VAL A 905 -34.76 57.74 26.04
CA VAL A 905 -35.15 59.15 26.26
C VAL A 905 -34.86 59.98 25.01
N LEU A 906 -33.68 59.80 24.40
CA LEU A 906 -33.34 60.40 23.10
C LEU A 906 -34.29 59.93 21.98
N GLY A 907 -34.59 58.64 21.92
CA GLY A 907 -35.55 58.07 20.96
C GLY A 907 -36.95 58.65 21.11
N THR A 908 -37.45 58.83 22.34
CA THR A 908 -38.73 59.50 22.59
C THR A 908 -38.70 60.97 22.21
N GLY A 909 -37.59 61.68 22.45
CA GLY A 909 -37.43 63.08 22.03
C GLY A 909 -37.42 63.24 20.51
N MET A 910 -36.65 62.38 19.81
CA MET A 910 -36.62 62.35 18.35
C MET A 910 -37.99 61.98 17.76
N LEU A 911 -38.71 61.04 18.38
CA LEU A 911 -40.09 60.71 17.98
C LEU A 911 -41.03 61.91 18.18
N THR A 912 -40.94 62.62 19.30
CA THR A 912 -41.72 63.85 19.54
C THR A 912 -41.43 64.90 18.46
N VAL A 913 -40.16 65.16 18.14
CA VAL A 913 -39.77 66.10 17.07
C VAL A 913 -40.30 65.66 15.70
N VAL A 914 -40.21 64.37 15.35
CA VAL A 914 -40.76 63.89 14.07
C VAL A 914 -42.28 64.01 14.02
N VAL A 915 -42.99 63.65 15.11
CA VAL A 915 -44.45 63.73 15.17
C VAL A 915 -44.95 65.18 15.17
N CYS A 916 -44.33 66.08 15.93
CA CYS A 916 -44.67 67.49 15.95
C CYS A 916 -44.30 68.18 14.62
N GLY A 917 -43.11 67.91 14.07
CA GLY A 917 -42.69 68.44 12.75
C GLY A 917 -43.61 68.01 11.60
N LEU A 918 -44.02 66.73 11.58
CA LEU A 918 -45.04 66.25 10.65
C LEU A 918 -46.41 66.90 10.89
N ALA A 919 -46.79 67.19 12.14
CA ALA A 919 -48.04 67.89 12.43
C ALA A 919 -48.01 69.37 12.00
N TYR A 920 -46.89 70.09 12.19
CA TYR A 920 -46.77 71.47 11.70
C TYR A 920 -46.87 71.56 10.18
N TRP A 921 -46.28 70.60 9.47
CA TRP A 921 -46.37 70.49 8.01
C TRP A 921 -47.76 70.05 7.54
N ALA A 922 -48.30 68.95 8.06
CA ALA A 922 -49.55 68.36 7.58
C ALA A 922 -50.80 69.21 7.85
N PHE A 923 -50.74 70.12 8.82
CA PHE A 923 -51.84 71.03 9.19
C PHE A 923 -51.51 72.51 8.95
N ASP A 924 -50.40 72.82 8.26
CA ASP A 924 -49.97 74.18 7.87
C ASP A 924 -49.98 75.20 9.04
N LEU A 925 -49.40 74.79 10.18
CA LEU A 925 -49.53 75.47 11.47
C LEU A 925 -48.47 76.55 11.74
N ILE A 926 -47.55 76.77 10.79
CA ILE A 926 -46.42 77.71 10.87
C ILE A 926 -46.38 78.60 9.63
N GLU A 927 -45.65 79.71 9.67
CA GLU A 927 -45.43 80.62 8.54
C GLU A 927 -44.04 81.27 8.66
N ARG A 928 -43.38 81.54 7.53
CA ARG A 928 -42.04 82.16 7.49
C ARG A 928 -42.11 83.65 7.86
N ALA A 929 -41.30 84.05 8.82
CA ALA A 929 -41.17 85.44 9.25
C ALA A 929 -40.57 86.30 8.11
N GLY A 930 -41.42 87.10 7.46
CA GLY A 930 -41.04 87.91 6.31
C GLY A 930 -41.98 87.80 5.10
N GLY A 931 -42.93 86.85 5.10
CA GLY A 931 -44.03 86.83 4.13
C GLY A 931 -43.64 86.39 2.71
N SER A 932 -42.64 85.54 2.55
CA SER A 932 -42.41 84.83 1.29
C SER A 932 -43.51 83.78 1.10
N GLY A 933 -44.43 83.99 0.15
CA GLY A 933 -45.57 83.10 -0.14
C GLY A 933 -45.20 81.77 -0.80
N GLU A 934 -44.08 81.16 -0.42
CA GLU A 934 -43.69 79.81 -0.81
C GLU A 934 -44.36 78.77 0.11
N PRO A 935 -44.79 77.61 -0.43
CA PRO A 935 -45.38 76.56 0.39
C PRO A 935 -44.34 75.92 1.33
N ILE A 936 -44.77 75.61 2.54
CA ILE A 936 -43.90 75.11 3.61
C ILE A 936 -43.57 73.65 3.35
N THR A 937 -42.28 73.32 3.36
CA THR A 937 -41.81 71.95 3.13
C THR A 937 -41.89 71.11 4.40
N MET A 938 -41.90 69.78 4.26
CA MET A 938 -41.79 68.86 5.39
C MET A 938 -40.51 69.13 6.23
N PHE A 939 -39.44 69.58 5.59
CA PHE A 939 -38.19 69.95 6.26
C PHE A 939 -38.32 71.24 7.08
N ASP A 940 -39.05 72.25 6.60
CA ASP A 940 -39.35 73.46 7.38
C ASP A 940 -40.14 73.13 8.67
N GLY A 941 -41.11 72.22 8.58
CA GLY A 941 -41.88 71.73 9.74
C GLY A 941 -41.02 70.98 10.77
N LEU A 942 -40.16 70.07 10.30
CA LEU A 942 -39.20 69.37 11.16
C LEU A 942 -38.15 70.31 11.77
N TYR A 943 -37.70 71.32 11.02
CA TYR A 943 -36.77 72.34 11.49
C TYR A 943 -37.39 73.18 12.61
N PHE A 944 -38.62 73.69 12.42
CA PHE A 944 -39.33 74.44 13.46
C PHE A 944 -39.57 73.60 14.73
N SER A 945 -39.97 72.34 14.57
CA SER A 945 -40.15 71.40 15.69
C SER A 945 -38.84 71.16 16.44
N ALA A 946 -37.73 70.91 15.74
CA ALA A 946 -36.42 70.73 16.37
C ALA A 946 -35.98 71.98 17.16
N LEU A 947 -36.19 73.19 16.64
CA LEU A 947 -35.90 74.44 17.33
C LEU A 947 -36.80 74.68 18.55
N THR A 948 -38.08 74.31 18.45
CA THR A 948 -39.07 74.47 19.53
C THR A 948 -38.80 73.49 20.67
N PHE A 949 -38.55 72.22 20.34
CA PHE A 949 -38.20 71.17 21.30
C PHE A 949 -36.87 71.46 22.04
N THR A 950 -35.87 71.99 21.33
CA THR A 950 -34.57 72.39 21.93
C THR A 950 -34.59 73.77 22.58
N THR A 951 -35.68 74.53 22.45
CA THR A 951 -35.88 75.90 22.97
C THR A 951 -34.94 76.97 22.39
N LEU A 952 -34.32 76.69 21.22
CA LEU A 952 -33.33 77.58 20.57
C LEU A 952 -33.96 78.79 19.86
N GLY A 953 -35.13 78.62 19.24
CA GLY A 953 -36.01 79.69 18.76
C GLY A 953 -35.37 80.87 17.99
N TYR A 954 -34.87 80.65 16.77
CA TYR A 954 -34.27 81.74 15.95
C TYR A 954 -35.26 82.80 15.42
N GLY A 955 -36.57 82.52 15.43
CA GLY A 955 -37.61 83.48 15.04
C GLY A 955 -37.97 83.51 13.55
N ASP A 956 -37.31 82.69 12.72
CA ASP A 956 -37.56 82.62 11.26
C ASP A 956 -38.93 82.05 10.88
N PHE A 957 -39.63 81.41 11.83
CA PHE A 957 -40.97 80.88 11.66
C PHE A 957 -41.84 81.22 12.88
N THR A 958 -43.10 81.53 12.64
CA THR A 958 -44.09 81.82 13.69
C THR A 958 -45.34 80.94 13.54
N PRO A 959 -45.94 80.43 14.64
CA PRO A 959 -47.16 79.63 14.56
C PRO A 959 -48.38 80.49 14.18
N THR A 960 -49.05 80.13 13.09
CA THR A 960 -50.16 80.88 12.49
C THR A 960 -51.47 80.77 13.28
N SER A 961 -51.72 79.60 13.87
CA SER A 961 -53.00 79.27 14.49
C SER A 961 -52.89 79.07 16.01
N ARG A 962 -54.01 79.22 16.71
CA ARG A 962 -54.11 78.86 18.14
C ARG A 962 -53.74 77.39 18.39
N GLY A 963 -54.00 76.50 17.43
CA GLY A 963 -53.59 75.10 17.50
C GLY A 963 -52.07 74.94 17.47
N GLY A 964 -51.40 75.61 16.52
CA GLY A 964 -49.94 75.65 16.42
C GLY A 964 -49.27 76.23 17.67
N GLN A 965 -49.85 77.30 18.26
CA GLN A 965 -49.36 77.89 19.51
C GLN A 965 -49.46 76.92 20.70
N VAL A 966 -50.58 76.21 20.85
CA VAL A 966 -50.74 75.21 21.94
C VAL A 966 -49.80 74.02 21.73
N LEU A 967 -49.64 73.56 20.48
CA LEU A 967 -48.70 72.48 20.15
C LEU A 967 -47.26 72.87 20.48
N ALA A 968 -46.82 74.08 20.10
CA ALA A 968 -45.49 74.60 20.40
C ALA A 968 -45.22 74.73 21.91
N ILE A 969 -46.21 75.17 22.70
CA ILE A 969 -46.10 75.22 24.16
C ILE A 969 -45.95 73.81 24.75
N ALA A 970 -46.76 72.84 24.29
CA ALA A 970 -46.71 71.47 24.77
C ALA A 970 -45.39 70.77 24.39
N GLU A 971 -44.91 70.99 23.17
CA GLU A 971 -43.63 70.50 22.67
C GLU A 971 -42.46 71.07 23.48
N THR A 972 -42.41 72.39 23.67
CA THR A 972 -41.41 73.08 24.50
C THR A 972 -41.37 72.49 25.92
N ALA A 973 -42.54 72.31 26.55
CA ALA A 973 -42.63 71.72 27.89
C ALA A 973 -42.14 70.26 27.90
N SER A 974 -42.48 69.47 26.87
CA SER A 974 -42.01 68.09 26.74
C SER A 974 -40.49 68.00 26.54
N GLY A 975 -39.89 68.92 25.78
CA GLY A 975 -38.45 69.01 25.55
C GLY A 975 -37.69 69.28 26.83
N VAL A 976 -38.15 70.26 27.64
CA VAL A 976 -37.55 70.56 28.95
C VAL A 976 -37.67 69.37 29.91
N ILE A 977 -38.81 68.68 29.94
CA ILE A 977 -39.02 67.50 30.80
C ILE A 977 -38.12 66.34 30.36
N LEU A 978 -38.04 66.04 29.06
CA LEU A 978 -37.19 64.97 28.53
C LEU A 978 -35.71 65.29 28.70
N LEU A 979 -35.29 66.56 28.57
CA LEU A 979 -33.94 67.01 28.87
C LEU A 979 -33.61 66.83 30.36
N ALA A 980 -34.51 67.18 31.27
CA ALA A 980 -34.32 66.96 32.71
C ALA A 980 -34.22 65.47 33.06
N ILE A 981 -35.05 64.61 32.44
CA ILE A 981 -34.94 63.15 32.58
C ILE A 981 -33.62 62.63 32.01
N LEU A 982 -33.19 63.13 30.85
CA LEU A 982 -31.94 62.74 30.21
C LEU A 982 -30.72 63.10 31.08
N VAL A 983 -30.69 64.32 31.64
CA VAL A 983 -29.67 64.77 32.60
C VAL A 983 -29.72 63.93 33.87
N PHE A 984 -30.90 63.59 34.40
CA PHE A 984 -31.03 62.68 35.54
C PHE A 984 -30.47 61.28 35.24
N VAL A 985 -30.75 60.72 34.06
CA VAL A 985 -30.21 59.42 33.62
C VAL A 985 -28.70 59.47 33.48
N PHE A 986 -28.14 60.50 32.84
CA PHE A 986 -26.69 60.66 32.71
C PHE A 986 -26.02 60.88 34.08
N GLY A 987 -26.59 61.73 34.95
CA GLY A 987 -26.08 61.94 36.30
C GLY A 987 -26.07 60.65 37.12
N ARG A 988 -27.19 59.91 37.14
CA ARG A 988 -27.29 58.61 37.82
C ARG A 988 -26.34 57.56 37.26
N ARG A 989 -26.03 57.62 35.96
CA ARG A 989 -25.05 56.74 35.29
C ARG A 989 -23.60 57.19 35.49
N ALA A 990 -23.35 58.44 35.85
CA ALA A 990 -22.02 58.96 36.21
C ALA A 990 -21.69 58.77 37.70
N THR A 991 -22.71 58.59 38.55
CA THR A 991 -22.57 58.27 39.99
C THR A 991 -22.56 56.76 40.29
N ARG A 992 -22.47 55.92 39.26
CA ARG A 992 -22.38 54.45 39.34
C ARG A 992 -21.20 53.96 38.52
#